data_AF-A0A2T1F4T0-F1
#
_entry.id   AF-A0A2T1F4T0-F1
#
_cell.length_a   1.000
_cell.length_b   1.000
_cell.length_c   1.000
_cell.angle_alpha   90.00
_cell.angle_beta   90.00
_cell.angle_gamma   90.00
#
_symmetry.space_group_name_H-M   'P 1'
#
loop_
_entity.id
_entity.type
_entity.pdbx_description
1 polymer ?
#
loop_
_entity_poly.entity_id
_entity_poly.type
_entity_poly.pdbx_seq_one_letter_code
_entity_poly.pdbx_strand_id
1 'polypeptide(L)'
;MALTTKHAQLLKSNRALLLTFEGLPVTVKLSAVAIALALACGGGIQALKGTASDTVQACIRNRQQTLQCADKSGKPYTMTNYHVQQWIENGVPGEVVFKKSVPATNPHKTLWMLLSACSFGAAGVGLRSLQNSERQLATYEAIAEKRDLAKGEIAARGELLDDYRGVAISEVHLQADLEAAANDRAVVLKQCEVLGEADIKIAQLDAEEAIFEAETAGLSDDKKQEYMEFLRNQKTPFLLSGTQTLAGINNPGDKVDQSVAAPAIEPNPNLETSRQIAAKVLNSLAGINTSIFLAAPTRCGKTHTLHKWLGDLTTRFPQADIYVISQKYEDFPGVASNRLMVFDPMQVEQSMQFLDDVYEKLLARKSKPATEETYRNRPIKLILEDWFATHQCLAQKKNTAVWESVAAKLGMIATVGGQYNVGYFICTQSFNIASSGVADSNIRLNLALLAQGLVRTTGNGEEQGSYGVIEQMLNNPNVIASKESRDRLAADLKLLIEPSMTEQTPVILSTIGNPVLGLMPKIEVNKPSVDAVPIGNTPNISENSGTPKNTLEPEPEQPGSHAEHREHLSEMLEQLLSGTVEKAVFAADSTLEHWEKMELAKLIIKQELGQERTIWLLWGVRRGGRNHALYTEARAMLERLIKGEDSNDA
;
A
#
# COMPACT_ATOMS: atom_id res chain seq x y z
N MET A 1 3.18 -32.89 -9.12
CA MET A 1 3.70 -34.00 -8.28
C MET A 1 2.58 -35.00 -8.04
N ALA A 2 2.83 -36.31 -8.20
CA ALA A 2 1.86 -37.34 -7.84
C ALA A 2 1.89 -37.59 -6.32
N LEU A 3 0.74 -37.57 -5.64
CA LEU A 3 0.67 -37.94 -4.23
C LEU A 3 1.01 -39.42 -4.05
N THR A 4 1.75 -39.75 -3.00
CA THR A 4 2.13 -41.13 -2.68
C THR A 4 0.90 -42.00 -2.43
N THR A 5 0.97 -43.28 -2.83
CA THR A 5 -0.15 -44.24 -2.76
C THR A 5 -0.72 -44.41 -1.34
N LYS A 6 0.12 -44.29 -0.29
CA LYS A 6 -0.35 -44.25 1.11
C LYS A 6 -1.23 -43.03 1.42
N HIS A 7 -0.92 -41.84 0.90
CA HIS A 7 -1.78 -40.66 1.05
C HIS A 7 -3.11 -40.83 0.31
N ALA A 8 -3.10 -41.44 -0.89
CA ALA A 8 -4.31 -41.77 -1.62
C ALA A 8 -5.20 -42.79 -0.86
N GLN A 9 -4.61 -43.80 -0.22
CA GLN A 9 -5.34 -44.76 0.62
C GLN A 9 -5.96 -44.11 1.86
N LEU A 10 -5.21 -43.26 2.58
CA LEU A 10 -5.72 -42.52 3.76
C LEU A 10 -6.85 -41.53 3.39
N LEU A 11 -6.77 -40.89 2.22
CA LEU A 11 -7.86 -40.08 1.68
C LEU A 11 -9.09 -40.92 1.32
N LYS A 12 -8.91 -42.15 0.87
CA LYS A 12 -10.00 -43.04 0.45
C LYS A 12 -10.74 -43.67 1.63
N SER A 13 -10.03 -44.04 2.71
CA SER A 13 -10.67 -44.59 3.92
C SER A 13 -11.49 -43.55 4.67
N ASN A 14 -10.97 -42.33 4.85
CA ASN A 14 -11.69 -41.27 5.56
C ASN A 14 -12.86 -40.66 4.75
N ARG A 15 -12.87 -40.84 3.42
CA ARG A 15 -13.97 -40.36 2.57
C ARG A 15 -15.14 -41.32 2.44
N ALA A 16 -14.98 -42.63 2.68
CA ALA A 16 -16.05 -43.61 2.41
C ALA A 16 -17.37 -43.30 3.15
N LEU A 17 -17.29 -42.82 4.40
CA LEU A 17 -18.46 -42.46 5.23
C LEU A 17 -18.97 -41.03 4.95
N LEU A 18 -18.12 -40.15 4.41
CA LEU A 18 -18.53 -38.82 3.94
C LEU A 18 -19.26 -38.91 2.59
N LEU A 19 -18.80 -39.75 1.67
CA LEU A 19 -19.35 -39.87 0.31
C LEU A 19 -20.81 -40.36 0.30
N THR A 20 -21.19 -41.25 1.22
CA THR A 20 -22.60 -41.68 1.36
C THR A 20 -23.49 -40.59 1.95
N PHE A 21 -22.96 -39.72 2.81
CA PHE A 21 -23.69 -38.59 3.38
C PHE A 21 -23.75 -37.39 2.41
N GLU A 22 -22.69 -37.16 1.63
CA GLU A 22 -22.57 -36.06 0.66
C GLU A 22 -23.63 -36.13 -0.45
N GLY A 23 -24.03 -37.33 -0.88
CA GLY A 23 -25.07 -37.53 -1.89
C GLY A 23 -26.51 -37.22 -1.46
N LEU A 24 -26.75 -36.93 -0.17
CA LEU A 24 -28.09 -36.61 0.34
C LEU A 24 -28.46 -35.12 0.15
N PRO A 25 -29.74 -34.78 -0.11
CA PRO A 25 -30.17 -33.39 -0.17
C PRO A 25 -30.03 -32.70 1.20
N VAL A 26 -29.84 -31.37 1.17
CA VAL A 26 -29.54 -30.54 2.34
C VAL A 26 -30.59 -30.68 3.46
N THR A 27 -31.87 -30.80 3.08
CA THR A 27 -32.99 -31.04 4.02
C THR A 27 -32.84 -32.35 4.80
N VAL A 28 -32.46 -33.45 4.13
CA VAL A 28 -32.24 -34.76 4.76
C VAL A 28 -31.00 -34.73 5.66
N LYS A 29 -29.93 -34.03 5.25
CA LYS A 29 -28.73 -33.81 6.07
C LYS A 29 -29.06 -33.06 7.37
N LEU A 30 -29.83 -31.96 7.27
CA LEU A 30 -30.30 -31.18 8.43
C LEU A 30 -31.17 -32.01 9.38
N SER A 31 -32.15 -32.75 8.85
CA SER A 31 -32.99 -33.64 9.66
C SER A 31 -32.19 -34.73 10.38
N ALA A 32 -31.20 -35.33 9.72
CA ALA A 32 -30.31 -36.32 10.33
C ALA A 32 -29.46 -35.72 11.47
N VAL A 33 -28.92 -34.51 11.29
CA VAL A 33 -28.19 -33.78 12.34
C VAL A 33 -29.11 -33.44 13.52
N ALA A 34 -30.33 -32.98 13.28
CA ALA A 34 -31.30 -32.65 14.33
C ALA A 34 -31.70 -33.88 15.17
N ILE A 35 -31.96 -35.02 14.52
CA ILE A 35 -32.24 -36.29 15.19
C ILE A 35 -31.03 -36.76 16.00
N ALA A 36 -29.82 -36.67 15.44
CA ALA A 36 -28.59 -37.01 16.15
C ALA A 36 -28.39 -36.13 17.40
N LEU A 37 -28.60 -34.82 17.33
CA LEU A 37 -28.52 -33.93 18.49
C LEU A 37 -29.60 -34.23 19.55
N ALA A 38 -30.83 -34.55 19.13
CA ALA A 38 -31.90 -34.94 20.05
C ALA A 38 -31.57 -36.24 20.82
N LEU A 39 -31.05 -37.26 20.12
CA LEU A 39 -30.57 -38.50 20.72
C LEU A 39 -29.35 -38.26 21.62
N ALA A 40 -28.45 -37.36 21.23
CA ALA A 40 -27.27 -37.02 22.00
C ALA A 40 -27.61 -36.38 23.35
N CYS A 41 -28.51 -35.38 23.35
CA CYS A 41 -29.02 -34.73 24.55
C CYS A 41 -29.87 -35.68 25.40
N GLY A 42 -30.76 -36.47 24.79
CA GLY A 42 -31.58 -37.46 25.50
C GLY A 42 -30.74 -38.52 26.21
N GLY A 43 -29.74 -39.08 25.50
CA GLY A 43 -28.77 -40.00 26.06
C GLY A 43 -27.94 -39.38 27.18
N GLY A 44 -27.48 -38.13 27.01
CA GLY A 44 -26.74 -37.39 28.05
C GLY A 44 -27.56 -37.16 29.32
N ILE A 45 -28.83 -36.76 29.19
CA ILE A 45 -29.73 -36.54 30.33
C ILE A 45 -29.98 -37.86 31.10
N GLN A 46 -30.21 -38.97 30.39
CA GLN A 46 -30.38 -40.28 31.05
C GLN A 46 -29.06 -40.80 31.63
N ALA A 47 -27.93 -40.51 30.99
CA ALA A 47 -26.59 -40.81 31.49
C ALA A 47 -26.19 -40.00 32.74
N LEU A 48 -26.82 -38.86 33.02
CA LEU A 48 -26.56 -38.11 34.26
C LEU A 48 -27.37 -38.64 35.46
N LYS A 49 -28.49 -39.33 35.21
CA LYS A 49 -29.36 -39.87 36.26
C LYS A 49 -28.87 -41.21 36.82
N GLY A 50 -28.94 -41.34 38.15
CA GLY A 50 -28.69 -42.59 38.86
C GLY A 50 -27.22 -43.04 38.92
N THR A 51 -27.02 -44.24 39.44
CA THR A 51 -25.73 -44.93 39.62
C THR A 51 -25.61 -46.10 38.64
N ALA A 52 -24.44 -46.25 38.02
CA ALA A 52 -24.16 -47.30 37.03
C ALA A 52 -23.90 -48.68 37.64
N SER A 53 -23.37 -48.69 38.86
CA SER A 53 -22.91 -49.88 39.57
C SER A 53 -23.61 -50.01 40.92
N ASP A 54 -23.74 -51.25 41.36
CA ASP A 54 -24.15 -51.56 42.72
C ASP A 54 -23.18 -50.92 43.71
N THR A 55 -23.74 -50.30 44.74
CA THR A 55 -22.99 -49.70 45.84
C THR A 55 -23.30 -50.44 47.12
N VAL A 56 -22.33 -50.53 48.02
CA VAL A 56 -22.48 -51.26 49.27
C VAL A 56 -22.25 -50.33 50.42
N GLN A 57 -23.14 -50.41 51.41
CA GLN A 57 -22.98 -49.72 52.68
C GLN A 57 -22.02 -50.53 53.55
N ALA A 58 -20.89 -49.92 53.87
CA ALA A 58 -19.85 -50.48 54.73
C ALA A 58 -19.87 -49.81 56.11
N CYS A 59 -19.45 -50.55 57.14
CA CYS A 59 -19.14 -50.00 58.45
C CYS A 59 -17.66 -50.23 58.76
N ILE A 60 -17.00 -49.22 59.31
CA ILE A 60 -15.59 -49.27 59.69
C ILE A 60 -15.50 -49.60 61.18
N ARG A 61 -14.71 -50.61 61.57
CA ARG A 61 -14.36 -50.82 62.99
C ARG A 61 -13.15 -49.95 63.35
N ASN A 62 -13.33 -49.06 64.32
CA ASN A 62 -12.25 -48.20 64.81
C ASN A 62 -11.33 -48.96 65.78
N ARG A 63 -10.15 -48.42 66.11
CA ARG A 63 -9.18 -48.98 67.07
C ARG A 63 -9.75 -49.20 68.48
N GLN A 64 -10.88 -48.56 68.81
CA GLN A 64 -11.66 -48.75 70.04
C GLN A 64 -12.73 -49.86 69.92
N GLN A 65 -12.67 -50.71 68.89
CA GLN A 65 -13.64 -51.75 68.52
C GLN A 65 -15.08 -51.27 68.23
N THR A 66 -15.34 -49.96 68.24
CA THR A 66 -16.64 -49.38 67.88
C THR A 66 -16.88 -49.41 66.37
N LEU A 67 -18.11 -49.80 65.97
CA LEU A 67 -18.55 -49.85 64.57
C LEU A 67 -19.09 -48.50 64.12
N GLN A 68 -18.34 -47.82 63.27
CA GLN A 68 -18.73 -46.55 62.65
C GLN A 68 -19.28 -46.78 61.25
N CYS A 69 -20.61 -46.72 61.10
CA CYS A 69 -21.30 -46.91 59.81
C CYS A 69 -21.54 -45.62 59.01
N ALA A 70 -21.15 -44.46 59.55
CA ALA A 70 -21.40 -43.16 58.94
C ALA A 70 -20.26 -42.17 59.20
N ASP A 71 -20.12 -41.19 58.30
CA ASP A 71 -19.18 -40.08 58.44
C ASP A 71 -19.56 -39.11 59.60
N LYS A 72 -18.73 -38.08 59.81
CA LYS A 72 -18.99 -37.04 60.82
C LYS A 72 -20.26 -36.21 60.57
N SER A 73 -20.88 -36.35 59.39
CA SER A 73 -22.12 -35.67 58.98
C SER A 73 -23.34 -36.62 59.03
N GLY A 74 -23.18 -37.85 59.53
CA GLY A 74 -24.23 -38.86 59.59
C GLY A 74 -24.53 -39.57 58.26
N LYS A 75 -23.74 -39.36 57.20
CA LYS A 75 -23.92 -40.03 55.91
C LYS A 75 -23.30 -41.43 55.92
N PRO A 76 -24.01 -42.48 55.46
CA PRO A 76 -23.45 -43.83 55.44
C PRO A 76 -22.27 -43.95 54.47
N TYR A 77 -21.27 -44.77 54.79
CA TYR A 77 -20.17 -45.04 53.86
C TYR A 77 -20.64 -45.92 52.70
N THR A 78 -20.93 -45.31 51.56
CA THR A 78 -21.34 -45.99 50.31
C THR A 78 -20.20 -45.97 49.29
N MET A 79 -19.76 -47.15 48.84
CA MET A 79 -18.75 -47.31 47.79
C MET A 79 -19.05 -48.55 46.93
N THR A 80 -18.37 -48.76 45.81
CA THR A 80 -18.60 -49.97 44.99
C THR A 80 -17.94 -51.20 45.62
N ASN A 81 -18.45 -52.41 45.31
CA ASN A 81 -17.90 -53.68 45.81
C ASN A 81 -16.37 -53.77 45.70
N TYR A 82 -15.83 -53.36 44.55
CA TYR A 82 -14.38 -53.33 44.27
C TYR A 82 -13.60 -52.50 45.30
N HIS A 83 -14.09 -51.30 45.65
CA HIS A 83 -13.41 -50.45 46.64
C HIS A 83 -13.53 -51.02 48.06
N VAL A 84 -14.62 -51.71 48.40
CA VAL A 84 -14.70 -52.42 49.69
C VAL A 84 -13.69 -53.56 49.76
N GLN A 85 -13.54 -54.33 48.69
CA GLN A 85 -12.53 -55.40 48.60
C GLN A 85 -11.12 -54.83 48.73
N GLN A 86 -10.80 -53.74 48.03
CA GLN A 86 -9.52 -53.04 48.20
C GLN A 86 -9.30 -52.54 49.65
N TRP A 87 -10.33 -52.07 50.35
CA TRP A 87 -10.18 -51.66 51.76
C TRP A 87 -9.91 -52.85 52.69
N ILE A 88 -10.49 -54.02 52.41
CA ILE A 88 -10.22 -55.26 53.14
C ILE A 88 -8.78 -55.73 52.88
N GLU A 89 -8.33 -55.71 51.61
CA GLU A 89 -6.98 -56.09 51.20
C GLU A 89 -5.89 -55.17 51.77
N ASN A 90 -6.14 -53.86 51.82
CA ASN A 90 -5.16 -52.87 52.29
C ASN A 90 -5.05 -52.77 53.83
N GLY A 91 -5.88 -53.47 54.60
CA GLY A 91 -5.79 -53.56 56.07
C GLY A 91 -5.99 -52.24 56.85
N VAL A 92 -6.31 -51.15 56.16
CA VAL A 92 -6.60 -49.84 56.73
C VAL A 92 -7.88 -49.31 56.07
N PRO A 93 -8.98 -49.09 56.82
CA PRO A 93 -9.10 -49.17 58.28
C PRO A 93 -9.23 -50.62 58.83
N GLY A 94 -9.02 -50.79 60.14
CA GLY A 94 -8.69 -52.06 60.78
C GLY A 94 -9.74 -53.18 60.76
N GLU A 95 -10.98 -52.91 60.34
CA GLU A 95 -11.93 -53.94 59.89
C GLU A 95 -13.06 -53.26 59.09
N VAL A 96 -13.51 -53.88 58.00
CA VAL A 96 -14.63 -53.38 57.19
C VAL A 96 -15.74 -54.42 57.17
N VAL A 97 -16.90 -54.05 57.70
CA VAL A 97 -18.07 -54.93 57.81
C VAL A 97 -19.11 -54.53 56.78
N PHE A 98 -19.48 -55.48 55.93
CA PHE A 98 -20.56 -55.34 54.95
C PHE A 98 -21.92 -55.26 55.63
N LYS A 99 -22.70 -54.20 55.37
CA LYS A 99 -24.04 -54.02 55.96
C LYS A 99 -25.18 -54.33 54.99
N LYS A 100 -25.16 -53.76 53.78
CA LYS A 100 -26.23 -53.94 52.78
C LYS A 100 -25.78 -53.54 51.37
N SER A 101 -26.13 -54.33 50.37
CA SER A 101 -26.02 -53.95 48.95
C SER A 101 -27.19 -53.06 48.53
N VAL A 102 -26.90 -52.01 47.76
CA VAL A 102 -27.84 -51.07 47.16
C VAL A 102 -27.68 -51.20 45.64
N PRO A 103 -28.69 -51.71 44.92
CA PRO A 103 -28.57 -51.98 43.48
C PRO A 103 -28.42 -50.70 42.66
N ALA A 104 -27.79 -50.81 41.49
CA ALA A 104 -27.65 -49.74 40.51
C ALA A 104 -29.02 -49.15 40.14
N THR A 105 -29.17 -47.83 40.29
CA THR A 105 -30.40 -47.13 39.93
C THR A 105 -30.50 -46.85 38.42
N ASN A 106 -29.41 -47.00 37.68
CA ASN A 106 -29.36 -46.93 36.22
C ASN A 106 -28.27 -47.87 35.67
N PRO A 107 -28.50 -49.19 35.54
CA PRO A 107 -27.49 -50.13 35.05
C PRO A 107 -27.06 -49.86 33.60
N HIS A 108 -27.87 -49.12 32.83
CA HIS A 108 -27.57 -48.79 31.42
C HIS A 108 -26.84 -47.44 31.25
N LYS A 109 -26.40 -46.79 32.33
CA LYS A 109 -25.72 -45.48 32.31
C LYS A 109 -24.58 -45.40 31.29
N THR A 110 -23.78 -46.46 31.16
CA THR A 110 -22.68 -46.56 30.18
C THR A 110 -23.17 -46.63 28.74
N LEU A 111 -24.28 -47.33 28.47
CA LEU A 111 -24.90 -47.38 27.14
C LEU A 111 -25.49 -46.02 26.76
N TRP A 112 -26.08 -45.30 27.72
CA TRP A 112 -26.57 -43.94 27.50
C TRP A 112 -25.43 -42.94 27.21
N MET A 113 -24.28 -43.05 27.88
CA MET A 113 -23.08 -42.27 27.56
C MET A 113 -22.53 -42.60 26.17
N LEU A 114 -22.45 -43.89 25.82
CA LEU A 114 -21.98 -44.33 24.50
C LEU A 114 -22.90 -43.83 23.37
N LEU A 115 -24.22 -43.96 23.55
CA LEU A 115 -25.21 -43.40 22.62
C LEU A 115 -25.02 -41.89 22.46
N SER A 116 -24.87 -41.15 23.58
CA SER A 116 -24.65 -39.71 23.55
C SER A 116 -23.40 -39.32 22.77
N ALA A 117 -22.27 -39.97 23.04
CA ALA A 117 -20.99 -39.73 22.37
C ALA A 117 -21.06 -40.04 20.86
N CYS A 118 -21.60 -41.19 20.47
CA CYS A 118 -21.79 -41.56 19.07
C CYS A 118 -22.71 -40.58 18.33
N SER A 119 -23.80 -40.15 18.96
CA SER A 119 -24.76 -39.21 18.37
C SER A 119 -24.19 -37.79 18.22
N PHE A 120 -23.41 -37.29 19.20
CA PHE A 120 -22.68 -36.03 19.02
C PHE A 120 -21.62 -36.13 17.90
N GLY A 121 -20.90 -37.25 17.80
CA GLY A 121 -19.95 -37.51 16.72
C GLY A 121 -20.61 -37.46 15.34
N ALA A 122 -21.76 -38.13 15.18
CA ALA A 122 -22.53 -38.12 13.94
C ALA A 122 -23.04 -36.70 13.58
N ALA A 123 -23.56 -35.95 14.55
CA ALA A 123 -23.99 -34.57 14.34
C ALA A 123 -22.84 -33.66 13.88
N GLY A 124 -21.66 -33.78 14.50
CA GLY A 124 -20.46 -33.00 14.13
C GLY A 124 -19.97 -33.28 12.70
N VAL A 125 -20.00 -34.55 12.26
CA VAL A 125 -19.68 -34.92 10.86
C VAL A 125 -20.71 -34.32 9.88
N GLY A 126 -22.01 -34.40 10.21
CA GLY A 126 -23.08 -33.84 9.37
C GLY A 126 -22.99 -32.32 9.22
N LEU A 127 -22.75 -31.59 10.31
CA LEU A 127 -22.54 -30.13 10.29
C LEU A 127 -21.33 -29.72 9.43
N ARG A 128 -20.23 -30.48 9.51
CA ARG A 128 -19.03 -30.23 8.70
C ARG A 128 -19.26 -30.47 7.20
N SER A 129 -20.12 -31.43 6.84
CA SER A 129 -20.56 -31.67 5.45
C SER A 129 -21.44 -30.52 4.92
N LEU A 130 -22.34 -29.99 5.75
CA LEU A 130 -23.18 -28.84 5.41
C LEU A 130 -22.34 -27.57 5.16
N GLN A 131 -21.42 -27.24 6.07
CA GLN A 131 -20.48 -26.10 5.90
C GLN A 131 -19.62 -26.23 4.64
N ASN A 132 -19.22 -27.44 4.25
CA ASN A 132 -18.47 -27.66 3.01
C ASN A 132 -19.35 -27.46 1.77
N SER A 133 -20.64 -27.82 1.86
CA SER A 133 -21.63 -27.61 0.78
C SER A 133 -21.90 -26.12 0.56
N GLU A 134 -22.08 -25.33 1.63
CA GLU A 134 -22.24 -23.87 1.55
C GLU A 134 -21.02 -23.18 0.94
N ARG A 135 -19.80 -23.57 1.35
CA ARG A 135 -18.56 -23.03 0.76
C ARG A 135 -18.44 -23.31 -0.74
N GLN A 136 -18.86 -24.48 -1.19
CA GLN A 136 -18.91 -24.80 -2.62
C GLN A 136 -19.95 -23.94 -3.35
N LEU A 137 -21.15 -23.80 -2.79
CA LEU A 137 -22.22 -23.00 -3.39
C LEU A 137 -21.80 -21.52 -3.57
N ALA A 138 -21.25 -20.90 -2.53
CA ALA A 138 -20.72 -19.54 -2.59
C ALA A 138 -19.56 -19.38 -3.60
N THR A 139 -18.77 -20.44 -3.82
CA THR A 139 -17.73 -20.46 -4.85
C THR A 139 -18.33 -20.49 -6.26
N TYR A 140 -19.41 -21.25 -6.48
CA TYR A 140 -20.11 -21.29 -7.77
C TYR A 140 -20.86 -19.99 -8.08
N GLU A 141 -21.48 -19.36 -7.08
CA GLU A 141 -22.13 -18.04 -7.23
C GLU A 141 -21.09 -16.98 -7.65
N ALA A 142 -19.94 -16.91 -6.96
CA ALA A 142 -18.85 -16.00 -7.33
C ALA A 142 -18.23 -16.28 -8.71
N ILE A 143 -18.33 -17.52 -9.23
CA ILE A 143 -17.93 -17.87 -10.60
C ILE A 143 -18.98 -17.43 -11.62
N ALA A 144 -20.27 -17.58 -11.31
CA ALA A 144 -21.37 -17.14 -12.16
C ALA A 144 -21.37 -15.61 -12.31
N GLU A 145 -21.25 -14.88 -11.21
CA GLU A 145 -21.15 -13.42 -11.15
C GLU A 145 -19.99 -12.90 -12.02
N LYS A 146 -18.78 -13.48 -11.84
CA LYS A 146 -17.61 -13.14 -12.68
C LYS A 146 -17.81 -13.44 -14.16
N ARG A 147 -18.53 -14.51 -14.51
CA ARG A 147 -18.80 -14.87 -15.91
C ARG A 147 -19.74 -13.87 -16.56
N ASP A 148 -20.77 -13.44 -15.85
CA ASP A 148 -21.77 -12.53 -16.42
C ASP A 148 -21.26 -11.07 -16.43
N LEU A 149 -20.40 -10.68 -15.47
CA LEU A 149 -19.61 -9.44 -15.53
C LEU A 149 -18.65 -9.44 -16.74
N ALA A 150 -17.90 -10.53 -16.97
CA ALA A 150 -17.02 -10.65 -18.13
C ALA A 150 -17.78 -10.62 -19.47
N LYS A 151 -19.02 -11.14 -19.52
CA LYS A 151 -19.89 -10.98 -20.70
C LYS A 151 -20.30 -9.54 -20.94
N GLY A 152 -20.64 -8.80 -19.88
CA GLY A 152 -20.92 -7.36 -19.96
C GLY A 152 -19.72 -6.56 -20.45
N GLU A 153 -18.52 -6.85 -19.94
CA GLU A 153 -17.27 -6.21 -20.37
C GLU A 153 -16.94 -6.49 -21.85
N ILE A 154 -17.17 -7.72 -22.32
CA ILE A 154 -16.99 -8.08 -23.74
C ILE A 154 -18.00 -7.35 -24.64
N ALA A 155 -19.26 -7.23 -24.21
CA ALA A 155 -20.28 -6.50 -24.96
C ALA A 155 -19.93 -4.99 -25.07
N ALA A 156 -19.58 -4.36 -23.95
CA ALA A 156 -19.18 -2.94 -23.91
C ALA A 156 -17.89 -2.67 -24.71
N ARG A 157 -16.93 -3.62 -24.72
CA ARG A 157 -15.74 -3.53 -25.60
C ARG A 157 -16.06 -3.70 -27.08
N GLY A 158 -17.11 -4.46 -27.43
CA GLY A 158 -17.61 -4.57 -28.80
C GLY A 158 -18.14 -3.23 -29.32
N GLU A 159 -19.02 -2.60 -28.54
CA GLU A 159 -19.60 -1.28 -28.84
C GLU A 159 -18.51 -0.20 -29.00
N LEU A 160 -17.55 -0.14 -28.07
CA LEU A 160 -16.39 0.76 -28.17
C LEU A 160 -15.53 0.51 -29.42
N LEU A 161 -15.33 -0.75 -29.84
CA LEU A 161 -14.52 -1.07 -31.01
C LEU A 161 -15.20 -0.66 -32.33
N ASP A 162 -16.53 -0.76 -32.41
CA ASP A 162 -17.29 -0.27 -33.57
C ASP A 162 -17.28 1.27 -33.63
N ASP A 163 -17.39 1.97 -32.48
CA ASP A 163 -17.21 3.43 -32.40
C ASP A 163 -15.80 3.87 -32.84
N TYR A 164 -14.74 3.23 -32.31
CA TYR A 164 -13.35 3.51 -32.72
C TYR A 164 -13.14 3.28 -34.23
N ARG A 165 -13.79 2.26 -34.79
CA ARG A 165 -13.74 1.99 -36.23
C ARG A 165 -14.44 3.08 -37.04
N GLY A 166 -15.56 3.63 -36.55
CA GLY A 166 -16.23 4.79 -37.13
C GLY A 166 -15.33 6.03 -37.15
N VAL A 167 -14.67 6.32 -36.02
CA VAL A 167 -13.73 7.46 -35.90
C VAL A 167 -12.54 7.29 -36.86
N ALA A 168 -11.91 6.12 -36.89
CA ALA A 168 -10.78 5.87 -37.79
C ALA A 168 -11.14 6.01 -39.29
N ILE A 169 -12.35 5.61 -39.70
CA ILE A 169 -12.84 5.81 -41.08
C ILE A 169 -13.05 7.30 -41.39
N SER A 170 -13.51 8.09 -40.42
CA SER A 170 -13.69 9.54 -40.59
C SER A 170 -12.36 10.30 -40.62
N GLU A 171 -11.37 9.88 -39.83
CA GLU A 171 -10.03 10.48 -39.79
C GLU A 171 -9.27 10.25 -41.12
N VAL A 172 -9.39 9.05 -41.70
CA VAL A 172 -8.81 8.75 -43.03
C VAL A 172 -9.48 9.57 -44.14
N HIS A 173 -10.79 9.80 -44.10
CA HIS A 173 -11.45 10.72 -45.04
C HIS A 173 -10.96 12.17 -44.86
N LEU A 174 -10.85 12.64 -43.62
CA LEU A 174 -10.38 13.98 -43.33
C LEU A 174 -8.94 14.21 -43.82
N GLN A 175 -8.06 13.21 -43.67
CA GLN A 175 -6.70 13.27 -44.21
C GLN A 175 -6.68 13.32 -45.75
N ALA A 176 -7.50 12.50 -46.43
CA ALA A 176 -7.59 12.50 -47.88
C ALA A 176 -8.08 13.86 -48.43
N ASP A 177 -9.08 14.47 -47.79
CA ASP A 177 -9.58 15.80 -48.15
C ASP A 177 -8.52 16.90 -47.92
N LEU A 178 -7.70 16.75 -46.88
CA LEU A 178 -6.64 17.70 -46.53
C LEU A 178 -5.42 17.59 -47.47
N GLU A 179 -5.08 16.38 -47.91
CA GLU A 179 -4.08 16.15 -48.95
C GLU A 179 -4.55 16.67 -50.33
N ALA A 180 -5.82 16.50 -50.68
CA ALA A 180 -6.40 17.08 -51.89
C ALA A 180 -6.32 18.62 -51.88
N ALA A 181 -6.71 19.25 -50.77
CA ALA A 181 -6.63 20.70 -50.60
C ALA A 181 -5.18 21.25 -50.57
N ALA A 182 -4.21 20.44 -50.13
CA ALA A 182 -2.80 20.79 -50.17
C ALA A 182 -2.22 20.72 -51.59
N ASN A 183 -2.59 19.69 -52.37
CA ASN A 183 -2.16 19.54 -53.76
C ASN A 183 -2.65 20.68 -54.67
N ASP A 184 -3.92 21.10 -54.52
CA ASP A 184 -4.48 22.21 -55.29
C ASP A 184 -3.68 23.52 -55.09
N ARG A 185 -3.22 23.78 -53.86
CA ARG A 185 -2.36 24.95 -53.56
C ARG A 185 -0.96 24.84 -54.16
N ALA A 186 -0.40 23.64 -54.25
CA ALA A 186 0.90 23.41 -54.88
C ALA A 186 0.87 23.65 -56.40
N VAL A 187 -0.24 23.27 -57.07
CA VAL A 187 -0.45 23.53 -58.50
C VAL A 187 -0.54 25.03 -58.80
N VAL A 188 -1.27 25.79 -57.98
CA VAL A 188 -1.37 27.25 -58.13
C VAL A 188 -0.02 27.94 -57.96
N LEU A 189 0.77 27.55 -56.94
CA LEU A 189 2.13 28.06 -56.74
C LEU A 189 3.05 27.76 -57.94
N LYS A 190 2.98 26.55 -58.50
CA LYS A 190 3.72 26.17 -59.72
C LYS A 190 3.30 26.98 -60.95
N GLN A 191 2.02 27.27 -61.12
CA GLN A 191 1.56 28.13 -62.22
C GLN A 191 2.07 29.57 -62.07
N CYS A 192 2.11 30.12 -60.85
CA CYS A 192 2.66 31.45 -60.60
C CYS A 192 4.18 31.54 -60.87
N GLU A 193 4.98 30.51 -60.52
CA GLU A 193 6.40 30.46 -60.88
C GLU A 193 6.62 30.47 -62.41
N VAL A 194 5.87 29.63 -63.14
CA VAL A 194 6.03 29.49 -64.60
C VAL A 194 5.59 30.75 -65.35
N LEU A 195 4.54 31.44 -64.89
CA LEU A 195 4.11 32.72 -65.46
C LEU A 195 5.15 33.82 -65.17
N GLY A 196 5.72 33.88 -63.96
CA GLY A 196 6.76 34.84 -63.63
C GLY A 196 8.03 34.69 -64.47
N GLU A 197 8.48 33.46 -64.73
CA GLU A 197 9.61 33.21 -65.64
C GLU A 197 9.31 33.56 -67.11
N ALA A 198 8.05 33.45 -67.54
CA ALA A 198 7.64 33.83 -68.89
C ALA A 198 7.63 35.35 -69.06
N ASP A 199 7.03 36.09 -68.13
CA ASP A 199 6.94 37.56 -68.17
C ASP A 199 8.34 38.20 -68.11
N ILE A 200 9.27 37.67 -67.30
CA ILE A 200 10.66 38.14 -67.24
C ILE A 200 11.37 37.93 -68.59
N LYS A 201 11.13 36.81 -69.28
CA LYS A 201 11.73 36.54 -70.60
C LYS A 201 11.12 37.42 -71.70
N ILE A 202 9.82 37.69 -71.66
CA ILE A 202 9.16 38.62 -72.59
C ILE A 202 9.74 40.03 -72.39
N ALA A 203 9.83 40.52 -71.15
CA ALA A 203 10.43 41.82 -70.86
C ALA A 203 11.92 41.92 -71.26
N GLN A 204 12.66 40.81 -71.24
CA GLN A 204 14.03 40.75 -71.76
C GLN A 204 14.07 40.82 -73.30
N LEU A 205 13.17 40.11 -73.99
CA LEU A 205 13.08 40.14 -75.45
C LEU A 205 12.63 41.53 -75.95
N ASP A 206 11.63 42.14 -75.32
CA ASP A 206 11.18 43.50 -75.64
C ASP A 206 12.32 44.53 -75.44
N ALA A 207 13.15 44.35 -74.41
CA ALA A 207 14.32 45.19 -74.17
C ALA A 207 15.45 44.96 -75.21
N GLU A 208 15.70 43.71 -75.61
CA GLU A 208 16.65 43.39 -76.68
C GLU A 208 16.17 43.91 -78.05
N GLU A 209 14.86 43.84 -78.34
CA GLU A 209 14.26 44.40 -79.56
C GLU A 209 14.34 45.94 -79.56
N ALA A 210 14.03 46.61 -78.45
CA ALA A 210 14.19 48.06 -78.32
C ALA A 210 15.65 48.53 -78.47
N ILE A 211 16.63 47.74 -77.97
CA ILE A 211 18.05 48.00 -78.19
C ILE A 211 18.41 47.80 -79.67
N PHE A 212 17.89 46.76 -80.32
CA PHE A 212 18.12 46.49 -81.75
C PHE A 212 17.49 47.56 -82.66
N GLU A 213 16.29 48.06 -82.35
CA GLU A 213 15.70 49.20 -83.06
C GLU A 213 16.54 50.48 -82.87
N ALA A 214 17.04 50.73 -81.65
CA ALA A 214 17.90 51.89 -81.37
C ALA A 214 19.26 51.81 -82.08
N GLU A 215 19.91 50.63 -82.11
CA GLU A 215 21.18 50.42 -82.82
C GLU A 215 21.02 50.45 -84.35
N THR A 216 19.84 50.07 -84.89
CA THR A 216 19.58 50.06 -86.34
C THR A 216 18.85 51.31 -86.86
N ALA A 217 18.58 52.31 -86.01
CA ALA A 217 18.00 53.59 -86.38
C ALA A 217 19.00 54.44 -87.20
N GLY A 218 18.87 54.39 -88.53
CA GLY A 218 19.70 55.15 -89.48
C GLY A 218 20.47 54.30 -90.49
N LEU A 219 20.38 52.96 -90.40
CA LEU A 219 20.89 52.05 -91.43
C LEU A 219 19.83 51.81 -92.52
N SER A 220 20.25 51.79 -93.78
CA SER A 220 19.43 51.35 -94.93
C SER A 220 19.12 49.86 -94.84
N ASP A 221 17.94 49.46 -95.33
CA ASP A 221 17.40 48.10 -95.14
C ASP A 221 18.35 46.98 -95.60
N ASP A 222 19.06 47.18 -96.72
CA ASP A 222 20.08 46.23 -97.22
C ASP A 222 21.17 45.91 -96.18
N LYS A 223 21.57 46.91 -95.38
CA LYS A 223 22.59 46.73 -94.32
C LYS A 223 22.03 46.10 -93.05
N LYS A 224 20.72 46.21 -92.81
CA LYS A 224 20.07 45.49 -91.71
C LYS A 224 20.07 43.98 -91.97
N GLN A 225 19.95 43.55 -93.23
CA GLN A 225 20.08 42.14 -93.61
C GLN A 225 21.51 41.61 -93.44
N GLU A 226 22.55 42.34 -93.87
CA GLU A 226 23.95 41.94 -93.61
C GLU A 226 24.26 41.80 -92.10
N TYR A 227 23.75 42.71 -91.26
CA TYR A 227 23.95 42.66 -89.81
C TYR A 227 23.22 41.46 -89.16
N MET A 228 22.03 41.12 -89.63
CA MET A 228 21.28 39.93 -89.20
C MET A 228 21.99 38.62 -89.59
N GLU A 229 22.64 38.56 -90.76
CA GLU A 229 23.45 37.40 -91.16
C GLU A 229 24.77 37.31 -90.37
N PHE A 230 25.40 38.45 -90.05
CA PHE A 230 26.56 38.50 -89.17
C PHE A 230 26.26 37.94 -87.77
N LEU A 231 25.15 38.35 -87.16
CA LEU A 231 24.74 37.88 -85.83
C LEU A 231 24.41 36.37 -85.81
N ARG A 232 23.74 35.85 -86.86
CA ARG A 232 23.51 34.39 -87.00
C ARG A 232 24.80 33.57 -87.09
N ASN A 233 25.85 34.13 -87.70
CA ASN A 233 27.14 33.44 -87.85
C ASN A 233 28.05 33.51 -86.61
N GLN A 234 27.76 34.36 -85.61
CA GLN A 234 28.61 34.50 -84.40
C GLN A 234 28.17 33.70 -83.16
N LYS A 235 26.98 33.05 -83.13
CA LYS A 235 26.54 32.27 -81.96
C LYS A 235 26.04 30.86 -82.29
N THR A 236 26.91 29.88 -82.08
CA THR A 236 26.55 28.55 -81.53
C THR A 236 27.47 28.32 -80.31
N PRO A 237 26.97 27.74 -79.20
CA PRO A 237 26.83 26.29 -79.13
C PRO A 237 25.59 25.77 -78.38
N PHE A 238 24.96 24.74 -78.94
CA PHE A 238 24.24 23.72 -78.14
C PHE A 238 25.27 22.70 -77.64
N LEU A 239 25.41 22.50 -76.33
CA LEU A 239 26.20 21.40 -75.77
C LEU A 239 25.59 20.88 -74.46
N LEU A 240 24.77 19.84 -74.58
CA LEU A 240 24.45 18.92 -73.47
C LEU A 240 25.62 17.95 -73.29
N SER A 241 26.32 18.01 -72.15
CA SER A 241 27.32 17.00 -71.80
C SER A 241 27.47 16.89 -70.28
N GLY A 242 27.41 15.67 -69.75
CA GLY A 242 27.38 15.41 -68.30
C GLY A 242 27.23 13.93 -67.97
N THR A 243 28.30 13.15 -68.13
CA THR A 243 28.34 11.71 -67.88
C THR A 243 29.60 11.31 -67.11
N GLN A 244 29.46 10.41 -66.11
CA GLN A 244 30.52 9.58 -65.48
C GLN A 244 31.56 10.32 -64.57
N THR A 245 32.21 9.74 -63.55
CA THR A 245 32.11 8.45 -62.79
C THR A 245 32.89 8.51 -61.45
N LEU A 246 32.70 7.50 -60.58
CA LEU A 246 33.54 7.17 -59.40
C LEU A 246 35.04 6.98 -59.72
N ALA A 247 35.94 7.33 -58.78
CA ALA A 247 37.07 6.47 -58.31
C ALA A 247 37.94 7.12 -57.18
N GLY A 248 38.32 6.31 -56.17
CA GLY A 248 39.38 6.60 -55.17
C GLY A 248 38.90 7.30 -53.87
N ILE A 249 39.40 7.00 -52.66
CA ILE A 249 40.53 6.14 -52.22
C ILE A 249 40.19 5.47 -50.86
N ASN A 250 40.58 4.21 -50.66
CA ASN A 250 40.66 3.53 -49.36
C ASN A 250 42.09 3.63 -48.78
N ASN A 251 42.26 3.83 -47.46
CA ASN A 251 42.83 2.79 -46.58
C ASN A 251 42.84 3.15 -45.07
N PRO A 252 42.85 2.14 -44.16
CA PRO A 252 42.86 2.32 -42.70
C PRO A 252 44.19 1.95 -42.01
N GLY A 253 44.38 2.34 -40.73
CA GLY A 253 45.25 1.62 -39.77
C GLY A 253 46.16 2.48 -38.86
N ASP A 254 45.94 2.37 -37.54
CA ASP A 254 46.83 2.55 -36.34
C ASP A 254 46.03 3.18 -35.18
N LYS A 255 46.21 2.82 -33.90
CA LYS A 255 46.79 1.62 -33.26
C LYS A 255 46.26 1.54 -31.80
N VAL A 256 46.41 0.39 -31.14
CA VAL A 256 46.06 0.19 -29.72
C VAL A 256 47.35 0.14 -28.89
N ASP A 257 47.35 0.70 -27.69
CA ASP A 257 48.34 0.38 -26.64
C ASP A 257 47.67 0.17 -25.28
N GLN A 258 48.13 -0.85 -24.56
CA GLN A 258 47.80 -1.16 -23.16
C GLN A 258 49.08 -1.13 -22.32
N SER A 259 49.01 -0.70 -21.06
CA SER A 259 49.87 -1.25 -20.01
C SER A 259 49.22 -1.10 -18.62
N VAL A 260 49.69 -1.90 -17.65
CA VAL A 260 48.96 -2.30 -16.44
C VAL A 260 49.81 -2.13 -15.18
N ALA A 261 49.17 -1.72 -14.07
CA ALA A 261 49.42 -2.05 -12.63
C ALA A 261 49.06 -0.82 -11.74
N ALA A 262 48.54 -0.94 -10.52
CA ALA A 262 48.43 -2.09 -9.60
C ALA A 262 47.06 -2.06 -8.85
N PRO A 263 46.68 -3.10 -8.07
CA PRO A 263 45.27 -3.33 -7.74
C PRO A 263 44.77 -2.51 -6.54
N ALA A 264 43.86 -1.57 -6.81
CA ALA A 264 42.75 -1.31 -5.90
C ALA A 264 41.64 -2.37 -6.14
N ILE A 265 40.82 -2.65 -5.14
CA ILE A 265 39.63 -3.49 -5.32
C ILE A 265 38.64 -2.69 -6.17
N GLU A 266 38.60 -2.95 -7.48
CA GLU A 266 37.71 -2.24 -8.39
C GLU A 266 36.23 -2.55 -8.04
N PRO A 267 35.37 -1.53 -7.86
CA PRO A 267 33.94 -1.77 -7.76
C PRO A 267 33.45 -2.36 -9.08
N ASN A 268 32.79 -3.51 -9.02
CA ASN A 268 32.27 -4.21 -10.19
C ASN A 268 31.47 -3.24 -11.09
N PRO A 269 31.90 -2.99 -12.35
CA PRO A 269 31.35 -1.91 -13.18
C PRO A 269 29.85 -2.05 -13.48
N ASN A 270 29.30 -3.27 -13.33
CA ASN A 270 27.88 -3.54 -13.47
C ASN A 270 27.06 -3.00 -12.27
N LEU A 271 27.64 -2.95 -11.06
CA LEU A 271 26.95 -2.44 -9.86
C LEU A 271 26.82 -0.92 -9.86
N GLU A 272 27.85 -0.18 -10.27
CA GLU A 272 27.78 1.27 -10.35
C GLU A 272 26.79 1.72 -11.43
N THR A 273 26.79 1.04 -12.59
CA THR A 273 25.75 1.21 -13.63
C THR A 273 24.34 0.97 -13.06
N SER A 274 24.16 -0.08 -12.25
CA SER A 274 22.89 -0.39 -11.57
C SER A 274 22.44 0.72 -10.60
N ARG A 275 23.37 1.34 -9.87
CA ARG A 275 23.07 2.49 -9.00
C ARG A 275 22.67 3.72 -9.77
N GLN A 276 23.35 4.01 -10.88
CA GLN A 276 23.01 5.15 -11.74
C GLN A 276 21.61 5.00 -12.35
N ILE A 277 21.22 3.76 -12.71
CA ILE A 277 19.85 3.44 -13.13
C ILE A 277 18.85 3.74 -11.99
N ALA A 278 19.08 3.24 -10.77
CA ALA A 278 18.19 3.51 -9.63
C ALA A 278 18.12 5.00 -9.27
N ALA A 279 19.26 5.70 -9.24
CA ALA A 279 19.31 7.14 -8.98
C ALA A 279 18.55 7.96 -10.04
N LYS A 280 18.67 7.59 -11.32
CA LYS A 280 17.89 8.19 -12.42
C LYS A 280 16.40 7.97 -12.24
N VAL A 281 15.97 6.76 -11.86
CA VAL A 281 14.56 6.47 -11.51
C VAL A 281 14.10 7.41 -10.39
N LEU A 282 14.77 7.41 -9.24
CA LEU A 282 14.39 8.21 -8.07
C LEU A 282 14.28 9.69 -8.40
N ASN A 283 15.30 10.28 -9.01
CA ASN A 283 15.33 11.70 -9.35
C ASN A 283 14.26 12.09 -10.40
N SER A 284 13.76 11.12 -11.18
CA SER A 284 12.64 11.35 -12.11
C SER A 284 11.27 11.38 -11.43
N LEU A 285 11.10 10.70 -10.28
CA LEU A 285 9.79 10.50 -9.62
C LEU A 285 9.12 11.82 -9.21
N ALA A 286 9.89 12.83 -8.80
CA ALA A 286 9.33 14.14 -8.47
C ALA A 286 8.76 14.88 -9.69
N GLY A 287 9.19 14.52 -10.90
CA GLY A 287 8.79 15.17 -12.15
C GLY A 287 7.65 14.48 -12.90
N ILE A 288 7.08 13.38 -12.40
CA ILE A 288 5.99 12.68 -13.09
C ILE A 288 4.62 13.13 -12.59
N ASN A 289 3.71 13.37 -13.53
CA ASN A 289 2.35 13.81 -13.21
C ASN A 289 1.44 12.64 -12.80
N THR A 290 1.74 11.43 -13.31
CA THR A 290 1.05 10.17 -13.01
C THR A 290 1.09 9.82 -11.52
N SER A 291 0.13 9.01 -11.08
CA SER A 291 0.12 8.48 -9.71
C SER A 291 1.14 7.36 -9.54
N ILE A 292 1.80 7.31 -8.38
CA ILE A 292 2.86 6.36 -8.03
C ILE A 292 2.31 5.26 -7.12
N PHE A 293 2.71 4.02 -7.38
CA PHE A 293 2.39 2.86 -6.57
C PHE A 293 3.68 2.13 -6.21
N LEU A 294 4.14 2.26 -4.96
CA LEU A 294 5.35 1.62 -4.43
C LEU A 294 4.99 0.43 -3.55
N ALA A 295 5.21 -0.78 -4.08
CA ALA A 295 5.03 -2.03 -3.35
C ALA A 295 6.37 -2.56 -2.80
N ALA A 296 6.46 -2.78 -1.50
CA ALA A 296 7.63 -3.43 -0.89
C ALA A 296 7.27 -4.07 0.45
N PRO A 297 7.93 -5.18 0.84
CA PRO A 297 7.76 -5.76 2.17
C PRO A 297 8.08 -4.77 3.31
N THR A 298 7.79 -5.17 4.54
CA THR A 298 8.18 -4.41 5.73
C THR A 298 9.70 -4.23 5.77
N ARG A 299 10.16 -3.10 6.33
CA ARG A 299 11.59 -2.75 6.50
C ARG A 299 12.46 -2.69 5.22
N CYS A 300 11.85 -2.70 4.02
CA CYS A 300 12.57 -2.67 2.73
C CYS A 300 12.86 -1.26 2.16
N GLY A 301 12.65 -0.17 2.92
CA GLY A 301 13.06 1.18 2.50
C GLY A 301 11.97 2.09 1.89
N LYS A 302 10.69 1.69 1.93
CA LYS A 302 9.55 2.49 1.41
C LYS A 302 9.58 3.94 1.90
N THR A 303 9.61 4.14 3.22
CA THR A 303 9.59 5.47 3.86
C THR A 303 10.78 6.34 3.45
N HIS A 304 11.98 5.77 3.31
CA HIS A 304 13.16 6.53 2.85
C HIS A 304 13.01 7.00 1.39
N THR A 305 12.40 6.15 0.55
CA THR A 305 12.09 6.46 -0.85
C THR A 305 11.02 7.55 -0.94
N LEU A 306 9.98 7.46 -0.11
CA LEU A 306 8.94 8.47 0.03
C LEU A 306 9.52 9.82 0.51
N HIS A 307 10.41 9.81 1.51
CA HIS A 307 11.02 11.03 2.05
C HIS A 307 11.97 11.69 1.06
N LYS A 308 12.74 10.91 0.29
CA LYS A 308 13.52 11.47 -0.84
C LYS A 308 12.60 12.08 -1.90
N TRP A 309 11.56 11.37 -2.31
CA TRP A 309 10.61 11.88 -3.30
C TRP A 309 9.91 13.17 -2.81
N LEU A 310 9.52 13.24 -1.53
CA LEU A 310 8.99 14.44 -0.89
C LEU A 310 9.98 15.61 -0.93
N GLY A 311 11.24 15.38 -0.56
CA GLY A 311 12.29 16.39 -0.62
C GLY A 311 12.55 16.90 -2.04
N ASP A 312 12.65 15.98 -3.01
CA ASP A 312 12.82 16.32 -4.43
C ASP A 312 11.58 17.08 -4.97
N LEU A 313 10.36 16.67 -4.59
CA LEU A 313 9.09 17.28 -5.02
C LEU A 313 8.93 18.70 -4.46
N THR A 314 9.17 18.89 -3.17
CA THR A 314 9.02 20.21 -2.49
C THR A 314 10.10 21.19 -2.92
N THR A 315 11.34 20.72 -3.14
CA THR A 315 12.42 21.53 -3.71
C THR A 315 12.10 21.95 -5.15
N ARG A 316 11.57 21.03 -5.98
CA ARG A 316 11.23 21.31 -7.39
C ARG A 316 9.96 22.15 -7.53
N PHE A 317 9.00 21.98 -6.62
CA PHE A 317 7.69 22.64 -6.65
C PHE A 317 7.33 23.18 -5.26
N PRO A 318 7.85 24.35 -4.86
CA PRO A 318 7.54 24.97 -3.56
C PRO A 318 6.06 25.32 -3.35
N GLN A 319 5.24 25.29 -4.42
CA GLN A 319 3.79 25.51 -4.40
C GLN A 319 3.00 24.19 -4.54
N ALA A 320 3.61 23.05 -4.17
CA ALA A 320 2.95 21.75 -4.14
C ALA A 320 1.91 21.67 -3.01
N ASP A 321 0.73 21.16 -3.35
CA ASP A 321 -0.33 20.86 -2.40
C ASP A 321 -0.27 19.38 -2.01
N ILE A 322 0.43 19.08 -0.91
CA ILE A 322 0.66 17.71 -0.44
C ILE A 322 -0.27 17.42 0.75
N TYR A 323 -0.94 16.27 0.69
CA TYR A 323 -1.82 15.72 1.73
C TYR A 323 -1.36 14.30 2.08
N VAL A 324 -1.51 13.87 3.33
CA VAL A 324 -1.10 12.54 3.77
C VAL A 324 -2.20 11.86 4.57
N ILE A 325 -2.47 10.60 4.26
CA ILE A 325 -3.19 9.66 5.11
C ILE A 325 -2.22 8.54 5.47
N SER A 326 -1.92 8.38 6.76
CA SER A 326 -0.93 7.42 7.28
C SER A 326 -1.54 6.49 8.35
N GLN A 327 -0.88 5.37 8.62
CA GLN A 327 -1.29 4.45 9.70
C GLN A 327 -0.75 4.85 11.09
N LYS A 328 0.17 5.81 11.13
CA LYS A 328 0.88 6.28 12.32
C LYS A 328 1.27 7.74 12.14
N TYR A 329 1.41 8.47 13.24
CA TYR A 329 1.98 9.81 13.20
C TYR A 329 3.49 9.71 12.87
N GLU A 330 3.92 10.38 11.81
CA GLU A 330 5.31 10.47 11.37
C GLU A 330 5.53 11.83 10.67
N ASP A 331 6.72 12.41 10.82
CA ASP A 331 7.06 13.67 10.16
C ASP A 331 7.36 13.45 8.67
N PHE A 332 6.50 13.98 7.81
CA PHE A 332 6.68 13.94 6.35
C PHE A 332 7.40 15.21 5.88
N PRO A 333 8.63 15.13 5.32
CA PRO A 333 9.42 16.31 4.97
C PRO A 333 8.69 17.28 4.04
N GLY A 334 8.59 18.55 4.46
CA GLY A 334 7.95 19.62 3.69
C GLY A 334 6.41 19.57 3.64
N VAL A 335 5.76 18.74 4.47
CA VAL A 335 4.30 18.70 4.61
C VAL A 335 3.88 19.39 5.91
N ALA A 336 2.89 20.27 5.84
CA ALA A 336 2.33 20.95 7.01
C ALA A 336 1.48 19.98 7.86
N SER A 337 1.55 20.10 9.19
CA SER A 337 0.84 19.22 10.14
C SER A 337 -0.68 19.18 9.92
N ASN A 338 -1.30 20.30 9.52
CA ASN A 338 -2.72 20.38 9.18
C ASN A 338 -3.10 19.69 7.85
N ARG A 339 -2.14 19.04 7.18
CA ARG A 339 -2.33 18.20 5.99
C ARG A 339 -1.88 16.74 6.23
N LEU A 340 -1.70 16.36 7.49
CA LEU A 340 -1.43 14.99 7.95
C LEU A 340 -2.67 14.42 8.65
N MET A 341 -3.17 13.29 8.17
CA MET A 341 -4.28 12.54 8.75
C MET A 341 -3.77 11.16 9.17
N VAL A 342 -4.01 10.78 10.42
CA VAL A 342 -3.81 9.40 10.88
C VAL A 342 -5.12 8.65 10.69
N PHE A 343 -5.07 7.48 10.08
CA PHE A 343 -6.26 6.68 9.80
C PHE A 343 -6.83 6.02 11.06
N ASP A 344 -8.05 6.41 11.45
CA ASP A 344 -8.82 5.76 12.51
C ASP A 344 -9.81 4.72 11.91
N PRO A 345 -9.66 3.41 12.21
CA PRO A 345 -10.60 2.37 11.76
C PRO A 345 -12.01 2.44 12.39
N MET A 346 -12.22 3.33 13.36
CA MET A 346 -13.53 3.66 13.96
C MET A 346 -14.18 4.90 13.32
N GLN A 347 -13.40 5.77 12.66
CA GLN A 347 -13.85 6.99 11.97
C GLN A 347 -13.36 6.97 10.51
N VAL A 348 -13.76 5.93 9.78
CA VAL A 348 -13.23 5.61 8.45
C VAL A 348 -13.50 6.73 7.43
N GLU A 349 -14.70 7.29 7.44
CA GLU A 349 -15.12 8.36 6.53
C GLU A 349 -14.34 9.66 6.79
N GLN A 350 -14.21 10.06 8.06
CA GLN A 350 -13.42 11.25 8.45
C GLN A 350 -11.94 11.07 8.13
N SER A 351 -11.40 9.86 8.35
CA SER A 351 -10.02 9.51 7.98
C SER A 351 -9.74 9.58 6.48
N MET A 352 -10.79 9.51 5.63
CA MET A 352 -10.69 9.66 4.17
C MET A 352 -10.91 11.10 3.68
N GLN A 353 -11.15 12.08 4.56
CA GLN A 353 -11.51 13.45 4.17
C GLN A 353 -10.49 14.10 3.20
N PHE A 354 -9.19 13.84 3.35
CA PHE A 354 -8.18 14.39 2.42
C PHE A 354 -8.21 13.76 1.02
N LEU A 355 -8.77 12.55 0.85
CA LEU A 355 -9.07 12.03 -0.50
C LEU A 355 -10.19 12.84 -1.14
N ASP A 356 -11.19 13.23 -0.36
CA ASP A 356 -12.32 14.02 -0.82
C ASP A 356 -11.88 15.44 -1.19
N ASP A 357 -11.06 16.09 -0.36
CA ASP A 357 -10.45 17.40 -0.67
C ASP A 357 -9.60 17.37 -1.96
N VAL A 358 -8.79 16.33 -2.15
CA VAL A 358 -7.95 16.17 -3.35
C VAL A 358 -8.80 15.87 -4.59
N TYR A 359 -9.89 15.11 -4.44
CA TYR A 359 -10.84 14.82 -5.50
C TYR A 359 -11.65 16.07 -5.91
N GLU A 360 -12.15 16.85 -4.95
CA GLU A 360 -12.77 18.17 -5.17
C GLU A 360 -11.83 19.10 -5.94
N LYS A 361 -10.55 19.17 -5.53
CA LYS A 361 -9.54 19.96 -6.26
C LYS A 361 -9.29 19.45 -7.69
N LEU A 362 -9.36 18.14 -7.94
CA LEU A 362 -9.31 17.60 -9.31
C LEU A 362 -10.51 18.05 -10.14
N LEU A 363 -11.74 17.97 -9.59
CA LEU A 363 -12.94 18.45 -10.26
C LEU A 363 -12.87 19.96 -10.57
N ALA A 364 -12.36 20.77 -9.63
CA ALA A 364 -12.17 22.21 -9.79
C ALA A 364 -11.06 22.60 -10.79
N ARG A 365 -10.14 21.68 -11.12
CA ARG A 365 -9.18 21.83 -12.22
C ARG A 365 -9.79 21.40 -13.56
N LYS A 366 -10.53 20.29 -13.56
CA LYS A 366 -11.23 19.71 -14.73
C LYS A 366 -12.33 20.63 -15.29
N SER A 367 -12.97 21.44 -14.44
CA SER A 367 -13.99 22.42 -14.87
C SER A 367 -13.45 23.65 -15.59
N LYS A 368 -12.12 23.77 -15.77
CA LYS A 368 -11.46 24.89 -16.42
C LYS A 368 -10.80 24.44 -17.72
N PRO A 369 -10.69 25.32 -18.75
CA PRO A 369 -9.88 25.08 -19.94
C PRO A 369 -8.39 25.20 -19.57
N ALA A 370 -7.89 24.23 -18.82
CA ALA A 370 -6.54 24.18 -18.29
C ALA A 370 -5.79 22.99 -18.88
N THR A 371 -4.56 23.23 -19.31
CA THR A 371 -3.62 22.21 -19.79
C THR A 371 -2.70 21.77 -18.66
N GLU A 372 -1.91 20.71 -18.88
CA GLU A 372 -0.84 20.28 -17.96
C GLU A 372 0.08 21.47 -17.59
N GLU A 373 0.45 22.29 -18.57
CA GLU A 373 1.32 23.47 -18.39
C GLU A 373 0.73 24.47 -17.39
N THR A 374 -0.60 24.59 -17.31
CA THR A 374 -1.31 25.48 -16.39
C THR A 374 -1.06 25.12 -14.92
N TYR A 375 -0.82 23.85 -14.64
CA TYR A 375 -0.60 23.33 -13.28
C TYR A 375 0.78 22.71 -13.07
N ARG A 376 1.70 22.82 -14.04
CA ARG A 376 3.06 22.26 -13.98
C ARG A 376 3.78 22.59 -12.68
N ASN A 377 3.70 23.84 -12.22
CA ASN A 377 4.40 24.32 -11.02
C ASN A 377 3.60 24.17 -9.71
N ARG A 378 2.39 23.59 -9.76
CA ARG A 378 1.47 23.44 -8.62
C ARG A 378 0.88 22.01 -8.58
N PRO A 379 1.69 20.96 -8.40
CA PRO A 379 1.18 19.61 -8.27
C PRO A 379 0.30 19.49 -7.01
N ILE A 380 -0.78 18.70 -7.10
CA ILE A 380 -1.50 18.21 -5.92
C ILE A 380 -1.17 16.73 -5.76
N LYS A 381 -0.70 16.32 -4.59
CA LYS A 381 -0.32 14.92 -4.33
C LYS A 381 -0.92 14.42 -3.02
N LEU A 382 -1.66 13.32 -3.09
CA LEU A 382 -2.15 12.57 -1.92
C LEU A 382 -1.20 11.41 -1.61
N ILE A 383 -0.66 11.35 -0.40
CA ILE A 383 0.19 10.26 0.07
C ILE A 383 -0.66 9.29 0.88
N LEU A 384 -0.56 8.01 0.56
CA LEU A 384 -1.24 6.92 1.25
C LEU A 384 -0.15 6.00 1.82
N GLU A 385 0.21 6.23 3.09
CA GLU A 385 1.29 5.54 3.78
C GLU A 385 0.79 4.27 4.49
N ASP A 386 1.59 3.20 4.43
CA ASP A 386 1.25 1.83 4.85
C ASP A 386 -0.18 1.38 4.47
N TRP A 387 -0.56 1.73 3.24
CA TRP A 387 -1.91 1.64 2.67
C TRP A 387 -2.56 0.25 2.75
N PHE A 388 -1.78 -0.83 2.84
CA PHE A 388 -2.32 -2.19 2.96
C PHE A 388 -3.27 -2.35 4.15
N ALA A 389 -2.93 -1.77 5.30
CA ALA A 389 -3.76 -1.85 6.51
C ALA A 389 -5.04 -1.01 6.36
N THR A 390 -4.93 0.21 5.81
CA THR A 390 -6.07 1.08 5.49
C THR A 390 -7.05 0.39 4.53
N HIS A 391 -6.53 -0.14 3.42
CA HIS A 391 -7.30 -0.90 2.44
C HIS A 391 -7.93 -2.17 3.05
N GLN A 392 -7.23 -2.89 3.93
CA GLN A 392 -7.79 -4.06 4.61
C GLN A 392 -8.96 -3.69 5.53
N CYS A 393 -8.95 -2.49 6.14
CA CYS A 393 -10.09 -1.97 6.89
C CYS A 393 -11.24 -1.57 5.97
N LEU A 394 -10.96 -0.83 4.89
CA LEU A 394 -11.95 -0.40 3.89
C LEU A 394 -12.65 -1.58 3.21
N ALA A 395 -11.91 -2.63 2.85
CA ALA A 395 -12.43 -3.82 2.18
C ALA A 395 -13.26 -4.78 3.08
N GLN A 396 -13.50 -4.42 4.35
CA GLN A 396 -14.40 -5.18 5.22
C GLN A 396 -15.86 -4.97 4.82
N LYS A 397 -16.70 -6.01 4.96
CA LYS A 397 -18.14 -5.95 4.61
C LYS A 397 -18.93 -4.79 5.23
N LYS A 398 -18.51 -4.29 6.39
CA LYS A 398 -19.14 -3.13 7.05
C LYS A 398 -18.83 -1.79 6.35
N ASN A 399 -17.73 -1.73 5.59
CA ASN A 399 -17.16 -0.52 5.00
C ASN A 399 -17.27 -0.52 3.45
N THR A 400 -17.93 -1.52 2.84
CA THR A 400 -17.98 -1.70 1.37
C THR A 400 -18.38 -0.44 0.60
N ALA A 401 -19.42 0.28 1.05
CA ALA A 401 -19.86 1.52 0.39
C ALA A 401 -18.82 2.65 0.48
N VAL A 402 -18.07 2.72 1.58
CA VAL A 402 -16.96 3.67 1.75
C VAL A 402 -15.82 3.27 0.81
N TRP A 403 -15.50 1.97 0.73
CA TRP A 403 -14.49 1.46 -0.21
C TRP A 403 -14.86 1.72 -1.67
N GLU A 404 -16.11 1.53 -2.09
CA GLU A 404 -16.56 1.82 -3.46
C GLU A 404 -16.38 3.31 -3.79
N SER A 405 -16.72 4.21 -2.86
CA SER A 405 -16.50 5.66 -2.98
C SER A 405 -14.99 6.01 -3.08
N VAL A 406 -14.16 5.44 -2.20
CA VAL A 406 -12.71 5.62 -2.18
C VAL A 406 -12.07 5.10 -3.49
N ALA A 407 -12.45 3.89 -3.92
CA ALA A 407 -11.94 3.26 -5.13
C ALA A 407 -12.31 4.06 -6.39
N ALA A 408 -13.53 4.59 -6.48
CA ALA A 408 -13.95 5.45 -7.59
C ALA A 408 -13.13 6.75 -7.65
N LYS A 409 -12.92 7.42 -6.50
CA LYS A 409 -12.12 8.65 -6.41
C LYS A 409 -10.65 8.39 -6.78
N LEU A 410 -10.03 7.34 -6.24
CA LEU A 410 -8.66 6.94 -6.59
C LEU A 410 -8.56 6.53 -8.07
N GLY A 411 -9.52 5.80 -8.62
CA GLY A 411 -9.56 5.42 -10.03
C GLY A 411 -9.61 6.64 -10.96
N MET A 412 -10.39 7.68 -10.61
CA MET A 412 -10.44 8.95 -11.36
C MET A 412 -9.13 9.74 -11.26
N ILE A 413 -8.51 9.80 -10.07
CA ILE A 413 -7.20 10.45 -9.89
C ILE A 413 -6.11 9.72 -10.69
N ALA A 414 -6.14 8.39 -10.73
CA ALA A 414 -5.20 7.57 -11.49
C ALA A 414 -5.31 7.77 -13.02
N THR A 415 -6.53 7.87 -13.54
CA THR A 415 -6.82 7.91 -14.98
C THR A 415 -6.78 9.32 -15.58
N VAL A 416 -7.31 10.31 -14.86
CA VAL A 416 -7.51 11.68 -15.37
C VAL A 416 -6.60 12.70 -14.65
N GLY A 417 -6.21 12.44 -13.40
CA GLY A 417 -5.46 13.39 -12.58
C GLY A 417 -4.15 13.88 -13.19
N GLY A 418 -3.44 13.01 -13.92
CA GLY A 418 -2.16 13.35 -14.56
C GLY A 418 -2.24 14.56 -15.50
N GLN A 419 -3.34 14.73 -16.24
CA GLN A 419 -3.57 15.87 -17.14
C GLN A 419 -3.68 17.21 -16.39
N TYR A 420 -4.10 17.16 -15.13
CA TYR A 420 -4.31 18.31 -14.25
C TYR A 420 -3.25 18.44 -13.16
N ASN A 421 -2.14 17.68 -13.27
CA ASN A 421 -1.09 17.54 -12.26
C ASN A 421 -1.65 17.25 -10.84
N VAL A 422 -2.61 16.33 -10.78
CA VAL A 422 -3.15 15.74 -9.54
C VAL A 422 -2.83 14.25 -9.54
N GLY A 423 -2.30 13.72 -8.44
CA GLY A 423 -2.01 12.29 -8.32
C GLY A 423 -1.91 11.83 -6.89
N TYR A 424 -1.65 10.54 -6.70
CA TYR A 424 -1.31 9.98 -5.40
C TYR A 424 0.05 9.28 -5.40
N PHE A 425 0.59 9.04 -4.20
CA PHE A 425 1.72 8.15 -3.93
C PHE A 425 1.26 7.11 -2.90
N ILE A 426 1.10 5.86 -3.33
CA ILE A 426 0.78 4.74 -2.42
C ILE A 426 2.07 4.04 -2.00
N CYS A 427 2.27 3.88 -0.69
CA CYS A 427 3.23 2.93 -0.11
C CYS A 427 2.47 1.71 0.42
N THR A 428 2.80 0.51 -0.05
CA THR A 428 2.07 -0.71 0.35
C THR A 428 2.98 -1.94 0.45
N GLN A 429 2.50 -2.96 1.17
CA GLN A 429 3.16 -4.24 1.45
C GLN A 429 2.96 -5.26 0.31
N SER A 430 1.97 -5.05 -0.56
CA SER A 430 1.57 -6.03 -1.57
C SER A 430 1.37 -5.41 -2.96
N PHE A 431 1.70 -6.18 -4.00
CA PHE A 431 1.46 -5.77 -5.38
C PHE A 431 0.00 -6.06 -5.79
N ASN A 432 -0.95 -5.35 -5.18
CA ASN A 432 -2.37 -5.42 -5.51
C ASN A 432 -2.87 -4.06 -6.03
N ILE A 433 -2.80 -3.83 -7.34
CA ILE A 433 -3.20 -2.57 -7.98
C ILE A 433 -4.70 -2.26 -7.77
N ALA A 434 -5.57 -3.26 -7.59
CA ALA A 434 -6.98 -3.00 -7.29
C ALA A 434 -7.18 -2.21 -5.98
N SER A 435 -6.23 -2.28 -5.04
CA SER A 435 -6.24 -1.45 -3.82
C SER A 435 -6.05 0.05 -4.09
N SER A 436 -5.63 0.46 -5.29
CA SER A 436 -5.50 1.88 -5.69
C SER A 436 -6.68 2.37 -6.54
N GLY A 437 -7.82 1.67 -6.50
CA GLY A 437 -9.01 2.01 -7.30
C GLY A 437 -8.90 1.64 -8.79
N VAL A 438 -7.79 1.01 -9.22
CA VAL A 438 -7.55 0.62 -10.61
C VAL A 438 -7.84 -0.88 -10.79
N ALA A 439 -9.03 -1.20 -11.28
CA ALA A 439 -9.52 -2.56 -11.42
C ALA A 439 -9.16 -3.22 -12.77
N ASP A 440 -9.25 -2.51 -13.90
CA ASP A 440 -8.82 -3.07 -15.19
C ASP A 440 -7.30 -3.16 -15.22
N SER A 441 -6.84 -4.36 -15.56
CA SER A 441 -5.48 -4.62 -15.99
C SER A 441 -4.91 -3.48 -16.84
N ASN A 442 -5.50 -3.05 -17.96
CA ASN A 442 -4.84 -2.15 -18.92
C ASN A 442 -4.69 -0.72 -18.40
N ILE A 443 -5.57 -0.30 -17.48
CA ILE A 443 -5.51 1.01 -16.82
C ILE A 443 -4.25 1.15 -15.93
N ARG A 444 -3.60 0.03 -15.54
CA ARG A 444 -2.30 0.01 -14.84
C ARG A 444 -1.22 0.87 -15.49
N LEU A 445 -1.28 1.09 -16.81
CA LEU A 445 -0.30 1.87 -17.56
C LEU A 445 -0.35 3.38 -17.24
N ASN A 446 -1.44 3.86 -16.62
CA ASN A 446 -1.55 5.22 -16.08
C ASN A 446 -0.85 5.39 -14.72
N LEU A 447 -0.34 4.29 -14.12
CA LEU A 447 0.39 4.30 -12.86
C LEU A 447 1.89 4.12 -13.08
N ALA A 448 2.66 4.90 -12.35
CA ALA A 448 4.09 4.65 -12.14
C ALA A 448 4.25 3.53 -11.10
N LEU A 449 4.31 2.29 -11.58
CA LEU A 449 4.50 1.11 -10.72
C LEU A 449 5.99 0.98 -10.34
N LEU A 450 6.23 0.85 -9.04
CA LEU A 450 7.53 0.62 -8.43
C LEU A 450 7.45 -0.58 -7.49
N ALA A 451 8.49 -1.41 -7.46
CA ALA A 451 8.65 -2.42 -6.43
C ALA A 451 10.03 -2.33 -5.77
N GLN A 452 10.10 -2.59 -4.47
CA GLN A 452 11.37 -2.70 -3.75
C GLN A 452 11.49 -4.02 -3.01
N GLY A 453 12.74 -4.49 -2.92
CA GLY A 453 13.11 -5.72 -2.23
C GLY A 453 14.44 -5.55 -1.51
N LEU A 454 14.52 -6.12 -0.32
CA LEU A 454 15.72 -6.21 0.50
C LEU A 454 15.55 -7.39 1.44
N VAL A 455 16.62 -8.16 1.65
CA VAL A 455 16.72 -9.10 2.77
C VAL A 455 17.80 -8.59 3.72
N ARG A 456 17.44 -8.46 4.99
CA ARG A 456 18.32 -8.02 6.07
C ARG A 456 18.63 -9.18 7.00
N THR A 457 19.90 -9.40 7.31
CA THR A 457 20.28 -10.34 8.38
C THR A 457 20.27 -9.58 9.70
N THR A 458 19.48 -10.04 10.66
CA THR A 458 19.43 -9.47 12.02
C THR A 458 20.68 -9.86 12.82
N GLY A 459 20.91 -9.18 13.96
CA GLY A 459 22.01 -9.54 14.88
C GLY A 459 21.94 -10.97 15.44
N ASN A 460 20.78 -11.63 15.32
CA ASN A 460 20.57 -13.03 15.72
C ASN A 460 20.80 -14.03 14.56
N GLY A 461 21.16 -13.56 13.37
CA GLY A 461 21.31 -14.38 12.16
C GLY A 461 20.01 -14.68 11.41
N GLU A 462 18.86 -14.20 11.87
CA GLU A 462 17.57 -14.36 11.16
C GLU A 462 17.48 -13.41 9.97
N GLU A 463 16.97 -13.90 8.83
CA GLU A 463 16.67 -13.09 7.65
C GLU A 463 15.28 -12.43 7.76
N GLN A 464 15.19 -11.14 7.45
CA GLN A 464 13.95 -10.35 7.42
C GLN A 464 13.84 -9.56 6.11
N GLY A 465 12.64 -9.56 5.51
CA GLY A 465 12.38 -8.92 4.22
C GLY A 465 12.23 -9.95 3.09
N SER A 466 12.19 -9.48 1.84
CA SER A 466 12.04 -10.34 0.66
C SER A 466 12.27 -9.56 -0.65
N TYR A 467 12.62 -10.28 -1.72
CA TYR A 467 12.54 -9.78 -3.10
C TYR A 467 11.23 -10.19 -3.81
N GLY A 468 10.37 -10.98 -3.16
CA GLY A 468 9.20 -11.60 -3.78
C GLY A 468 8.17 -10.62 -4.37
N VAL A 469 8.12 -9.37 -3.92
CA VAL A 469 7.27 -8.33 -4.54
C VAL A 469 7.82 -7.90 -5.91
N ILE A 470 9.14 -7.80 -6.05
CA ILE A 470 9.80 -7.59 -7.35
C ILE A 470 9.53 -8.81 -8.24
N GLU A 471 9.69 -10.04 -7.73
CA GLU A 471 9.44 -11.26 -8.51
C GLU A 471 7.98 -11.37 -8.97
N GLN A 472 7.00 -11.03 -8.13
CA GLN A 472 5.58 -11.00 -8.50
C GLN A 472 5.31 -9.99 -9.62
N MET A 473 5.92 -8.81 -9.53
CA MET A 473 5.76 -7.74 -10.51
C MET A 473 6.48 -8.05 -11.84
N LEU A 474 7.69 -8.63 -11.78
CA LEU A 474 8.44 -9.12 -12.94
C LEU A 474 7.69 -10.23 -13.67
N ASN A 475 7.16 -11.23 -12.95
CA ASN A 475 6.47 -12.37 -13.56
C ASN A 475 5.08 -12.03 -14.13
N ASN A 476 4.54 -10.83 -13.87
CA ASN A 476 3.21 -10.45 -14.32
C ASN A 476 3.26 -9.95 -15.80
N PRO A 477 2.73 -10.72 -16.77
CA PRO A 477 2.80 -10.37 -18.19
C PRO A 477 1.98 -9.12 -18.53
N ASN A 478 1.06 -8.72 -17.66
CA ASN A 478 0.39 -7.43 -17.80
C ASN A 478 1.38 -6.30 -17.51
N VAL A 479 2.14 -6.37 -16.41
CA VAL A 479 3.03 -5.29 -15.99
C VAL A 479 4.23 -5.13 -16.93
N ILE A 480 4.85 -6.23 -17.33
CA ILE A 480 5.95 -6.24 -18.30
C ILE A 480 5.56 -7.18 -19.43
N ALA A 481 5.12 -6.63 -20.57
CA ALA A 481 4.55 -7.40 -21.67
C ALA A 481 5.56 -8.34 -22.37
N SER A 482 6.78 -7.85 -22.64
CA SER A 482 7.82 -8.65 -23.29
C SER A 482 8.37 -9.73 -22.37
N LYS A 483 8.32 -11.00 -22.81
CA LYS A 483 8.94 -12.11 -22.08
C LYS A 483 10.46 -11.93 -21.99
N GLU A 484 11.10 -11.48 -23.06
CA GLU A 484 12.54 -11.20 -23.08
C GLU A 484 12.95 -10.18 -22.02
N SER A 485 12.16 -9.10 -21.85
CA SER A 485 12.40 -8.12 -20.79
C SER A 485 12.20 -8.70 -19.39
N ARG A 486 11.20 -9.58 -19.19
CA ARG A 486 11.02 -10.29 -17.90
C ARG A 486 12.19 -11.21 -17.60
N ASP A 487 12.60 -12.03 -18.58
CA ASP A 487 13.68 -13.01 -18.44
C ASP A 487 15.03 -12.31 -18.19
N ARG A 488 15.30 -11.17 -18.86
CA ARG A 488 16.47 -10.30 -18.63
C ARG A 488 16.47 -9.72 -17.21
N LEU A 489 15.39 -9.04 -16.81
CA LEU A 489 15.31 -8.40 -15.48
C LEU A 489 15.33 -9.42 -14.33
N ALA A 490 14.85 -10.65 -14.57
CA ALA A 490 14.97 -11.75 -13.62
C ALA A 490 16.41 -12.31 -13.52
N ALA A 491 17.22 -12.20 -14.58
CA ALA A 491 18.66 -12.45 -14.52
C ALA A 491 19.39 -11.32 -13.79
N ASP A 492 19.08 -10.06 -14.12
CA ASP A 492 19.63 -8.88 -13.45
C ASP A 492 19.36 -8.92 -11.93
N LEU A 493 18.14 -9.29 -11.51
CA LEU A 493 17.80 -9.41 -10.09
C LEU A 493 18.69 -10.39 -9.34
N LYS A 494 19.01 -11.55 -9.95
CA LYS A 494 19.90 -12.55 -9.32
C LYS A 494 21.31 -12.01 -9.09
N LEU A 495 21.80 -11.12 -9.98
CA LEU A 495 23.10 -10.46 -9.83
C LEU A 495 23.10 -9.36 -8.78
N LEU A 496 21.92 -8.78 -8.45
CA LEU A 496 21.79 -7.70 -7.47
C LEU A 496 21.46 -8.17 -6.05
N ILE A 497 20.94 -9.38 -5.86
CA ILE A 497 20.54 -9.91 -4.54
C ILE A 497 21.72 -9.95 -3.55
N GLU A 498 22.85 -10.55 -3.93
CA GLU A 498 24.02 -10.68 -3.04
C GLU A 498 24.58 -9.29 -2.66
N PRO A 499 24.89 -8.38 -3.60
CA PRO A 499 25.29 -7.01 -3.27
C PRO A 499 24.27 -6.24 -2.42
N SER A 500 22.97 -6.41 -2.69
CA SER A 500 21.88 -5.80 -1.92
C SER A 500 21.86 -6.27 -0.46
N MET A 501 22.07 -7.57 -0.22
CA MET A 501 22.18 -8.14 1.12
C MET A 501 23.49 -7.73 1.80
N THR A 502 24.64 -7.80 1.12
CA THR A 502 25.93 -7.42 1.70
C THR A 502 25.98 -5.96 2.11
N GLU A 503 25.42 -5.05 1.29
CA GLU A 503 25.41 -3.61 1.57
C GLU A 503 24.16 -3.12 2.31
N GLN A 504 23.24 -4.02 2.68
CA GLN A 504 21.95 -3.68 3.31
C GLN A 504 21.13 -2.61 2.54
N THR A 505 21.28 -2.60 1.22
CA THR A 505 20.81 -1.54 0.31
C THR A 505 19.73 -2.11 -0.62
N PRO A 506 18.49 -1.57 -0.66
CA PRO A 506 17.40 -2.20 -1.41
C PRO A 506 17.64 -2.24 -2.93
N VAL A 507 17.04 -3.22 -3.61
CA VAL A 507 16.85 -3.19 -5.07
C VAL A 507 15.51 -2.51 -5.37
N ILE A 508 15.47 -1.68 -6.42
CA ILE A 508 14.24 -1.08 -6.95
C ILE A 508 13.99 -1.54 -8.39
N LEU A 509 12.75 -1.95 -8.66
CA LEU A 509 12.16 -2.14 -9.99
C LEU A 509 11.27 -0.94 -10.30
N SER A 510 11.35 -0.43 -11.53
CA SER A 510 10.44 0.60 -12.05
C SER A 510 9.94 0.22 -13.44
N THR A 511 8.67 0.53 -13.72
CA THR A 511 8.08 0.46 -15.08
C THR A 511 7.82 1.83 -15.69
N ILE A 512 8.48 2.88 -15.20
CA ILE A 512 8.35 4.22 -15.77
C ILE A 512 9.11 4.25 -17.10
N GLY A 513 8.37 4.28 -18.22
CA GLY A 513 8.93 4.09 -19.55
C GLY A 513 9.34 2.64 -19.76
N ASN A 514 10.62 2.38 -20.07
CA ASN A 514 11.13 1.02 -20.20
C ASN A 514 11.38 0.40 -18.80
N PRO A 515 10.92 -0.83 -18.53
CA PRO A 515 11.17 -1.49 -17.27
C PRO A 515 12.67 -1.66 -16.96
N VAL A 516 13.08 -1.17 -15.77
CA VAL A 516 14.46 -1.15 -15.29
C VAL A 516 14.57 -1.61 -13.85
N LEU A 517 15.68 -2.26 -13.53
CA LEU A 517 16.04 -2.73 -12.19
C LEU A 517 17.36 -2.09 -11.78
N GLY A 518 17.47 -1.65 -10.53
CA GLY A 518 18.69 -1.02 -10.02
C GLY A 518 18.90 -1.23 -8.52
N LEU A 519 20.15 -1.31 -8.09
CA LEU A 519 20.52 -1.23 -6.68
C LEU A 519 20.39 0.23 -6.21
N MET A 520 19.64 0.49 -5.14
CA MET A 520 19.38 1.86 -4.69
C MET A 520 20.68 2.61 -4.35
N PRO A 521 20.79 3.92 -4.64
CA PRO A 521 21.82 4.74 -4.03
C PRO A 521 21.55 4.86 -2.51
N LYS A 522 22.60 5.19 -1.74
CA LYS A 522 22.39 5.59 -0.34
C LYS A 522 21.60 6.89 -0.31
N ILE A 523 20.43 6.86 0.32
CA ILE A 523 19.60 8.06 0.51
C ILE A 523 20.02 8.73 1.81
N GLU A 524 20.69 9.87 1.69
CA GLU A 524 20.89 10.78 2.82
C GLU A 524 19.57 11.48 3.12
N VAL A 525 18.91 11.06 4.20
CA VAL A 525 17.73 11.77 4.72
C VAL A 525 18.24 12.88 5.62
N ASN A 526 18.25 14.11 5.11
CA ASN A 526 18.44 15.30 5.93
C ASN A 526 17.30 15.38 6.95
N LYS A 527 17.55 14.91 8.17
CA LYS A 527 16.74 15.32 9.31
C LYS A 527 16.95 16.83 9.48
N PRO A 528 15.89 17.65 9.59
CA PRO A 528 16.07 18.99 10.13
C PRO A 528 16.74 18.84 11.50
N SER A 529 17.76 19.65 11.77
CA SER A 529 18.42 19.65 13.06
C SER A 529 17.42 20.14 14.09
N VAL A 530 16.84 19.21 14.86
CA VAL A 530 16.32 19.53 16.19
C VAL A 530 17.47 20.21 16.92
N ASP A 531 17.24 21.44 17.38
CA ASP A 531 18.28 22.25 17.99
C ASP A 531 19.04 21.44 19.03
N ALA A 532 20.35 21.31 18.79
CA ALA A 532 21.24 20.66 19.72
C ALA A 532 21.35 21.54 20.96
N VAL A 533 20.45 21.34 21.93
CA VAL A 533 20.51 21.93 23.27
C VAL A 533 21.93 21.68 23.77
N PRO A 534 22.77 22.73 23.94
CA PRO A 534 24.15 22.51 24.31
C PRO A 534 24.19 21.91 25.70
N ILE A 535 24.79 20.72 25.83
CA ILE A 535 25.10 20.13 27.14
C ILE A 535 26.24 20.96 27.75
N GLY A 536 25.84 22.09 28.35
CA GLY A 536 26.72 23.02 29.06
C GLY A 536 26.98 22.52 30.48
N ASN A 537 28.26 22.29 30.80
CA ASN A 537 28.68 21.81 32.10
C ASN A 537 28.34 22.80 33.24
N THR A 538 28.06 22.25 34.42
CA THR A 538 27.93 22.96 35.70
C THR A 538 29.27 23.61 36.14
N PRO A 539 29.24 24.56 37.11
CA PRO A 539 29.76 25.90 36.88
C PRO A 539 31.17 26.15 37.45
N ASN A 540 31.77 27.28 37.08
CA ASN A 540 32.76 27.93 37.92
C ASN A 540 32.60 29.46 37.94
N ILE A 541 33.02 30.05 39.05
CA ILE A 541 32.72 31.42 39.50
C ILE A 541 33.86 32.37 39.12
N SER A 542 33.55 33.53 38.49
CA SER A 542 33.87 34.87 39.05
C SER A 542 33.56 36.06 38.12
N GLU A 543 32.84 37.03 38.71
CA GLU A 543 33.04 38.48 38.63
C GLU A 543 33.16 39.29 37.30
N ASN A 544 32.21 40.24 37.21
CA ASN A 544 32.41 41.67 36.92
C ASN A 544 32.42 42.25 35.48
N SER A 545 31.26 42.85 35.17
CA SER A 545 31.08 44.25 34.72
C SER A 545 31.26 44.60 33.23
N GLY A 546 30.26 45.33 32.68
CA GLY A 546 30.43 46.08 31.42
C GLY A 546 29.27 46.02 30.41
N THR A 547 28.18 46.76 30.67
CA THR A 547 27.20 47.22 29.67
C THR A 547 26.98 48.74 29.88
N PRO A 548 26.43 49.54 28.92
CA PRO A 548 25.78 49.18 27.65
C PRO A 548 26.11 50.10 26.42
N LYS A 549 25.31 49.95 25.34
CA LYS A 549 25.11 50.83 24.16
C LYS A 549 26.17 50.74 23.04
N ASN A 550 25.86 50.88 21.74
CA ASN A 550 24.63 50.97 20.90
C ASN A 550 25.10 50.71 19.44
N THR A 551 24.32 50.40 18.40
CA THR A 551 22.90 50.04 18.17
C THR A 551 22.81 49.50 16.73
N LEU A 552 21.94 48.52 16.42
CA LEU A 552 21.25 48.38 15.12
C LEU A 552 20.12 47.33 15.23
N GLU A 553 18.90 47.74 14.87
CA GLU A 553 17.68 46.92 14.89
C GLU A 553 17.55 46.08 13.60
N PRO A 554 16.84 44.95 13.69
CA PRO A 554 15.92 44.50 12.65
C PRO A 554 14.46 44.56 13.14
N GLU A 555 13.53 44.67 12.19
CA GLU A 555 12.07 44.66 12.41
C GLU A 555 11.53 43.32 12.96
N PRO A 556 10.31 43.31 13.54
CA PRO A 556 9.88 42.26 14.47
C PRO A 556 9.27 41.01 13.81
N GLU A 557 9.75 39.84 14.22
CA GLU A 557 8.97 38.60 14.15
C GLU A 557 7.92 38.57 15.29
N GLN A 558 6.73 38.04 15.02
CA GLN A 558 5.60 38.05 15.96
C GLN A 558 5.79 37.06 17.13
N PRO A 559 5.81 37.52 18.39
CA PRO A 559 5.73 36.64 19.56
C PRO A 559 4.28 36.50 20.04
N GLY A 560 3.82 35.27 20.32
CA GLY A 560 2.50 35.02 20.92
C GLY A 560 2.26 33.55 21.28
N SER A 561 2.16 32.69 20.26
CA SER A 561 1.62 31.32 20.37
C SER A 561 2.16 30.45 21.52
N HIS A 562 3.48 30.41 21.75
CA HIS A 562 4.10 29.50 22.72
C HIS A 562 4.13 30.01 24.17
N ALA A 563 4.12 31.34 24.38
CA ALA A 563 4.08 31.91 25.72
C ALA A 563 2.66 31.77 26.32
N GLU A 564 1.66 32.18 25.54
CA GLU A 564 0.24 32.13 25.91
C GLU A 564 -0.22 30.71 26.27
N HIS A 565 0.18 29.69 25.49
CA HIS A 565 -0.14 28.28 25.80
C HIS A 565 0.45 27.81 27.14
N ARG A 566 1.68 28.24 27.46
CA ARG A 566 2.35 27.82 28.70
C ARG A 566 1.72 28.50 29.92
N GLU A 567 1.29 29.74 29.78
CA GLU A 567 0.51 30.45 30.81
C GLU A 567 -0.86 29.79 31.00
N HIS A 568 -1.57 29.46 29.91
CA HIS A 568 -2.88 28.79 29.98
C HIS A 568 -2.84 27.44 30.71
N LEU A 569 -1.90 26.56 30.36
CA LEU A 569 -1.73 25.26 31.05
C LEU A 569 -1.29 25.43 32.53
N SER A 570 -0.60 26.52 32.87
CA SER A 570 -0.23 26.83 34.26
C SER A 570 -1.44 27.32 35.06
N GLU A 571 -2.30 28.14 34.48
CA GLU A 571 -3.56 28.58 35.10
C GLU A 571 -4.50 27.39 35.34
N MET A 572 -4.64 26.49 34.36
CA MET A 572 -5.43 25.26 34.51
C MET A 572 -4.90 24.33 35.61
N LEU A 573 -3.58 24.26 35.79
CA LEU A 573 -2.97 23.53 36.89
C LEU A 573 -3.39 24.12 38.24
N GLU A 574 -3.32 25.44 38.43
CA GLU A 574 -3.74 26.09 39.67
C GLU A 574 -5.24 25.87 39.96
N GLN A 575 -6.09 25.97 38.93
CA GLN A 575 -7.54 25.74 39.04
C GLN A 575 -7.91 24.27 39.40
N LEU A 576 -7.09 23.30 39.00
CA LEU A 576 -7.22 21.88 39.38
C LEU A 576 -6.69 21.62 40.80
N LEU A 577 -5.58 22.25 41.19
CA LEU A 577 -4.98 22.09 42.52
C LEU A 577 -5.84 22.71 43.64
N SER A 578 -6.48 23.84 43.36
CA SER A 578 -7.42 24.53 44.27
C SER A 578 -8.77 23.82 44.40
N GLY A 579 -9.10 22.91 43.47
CA GLY A 579 -10.38 22.21 43.41
C GLY A 579 -11.53 23.03 42.82
N THR A 580 -11.25 24.14 42.13
CA THR A 580 -12.28 24.94 41.44
C THR A 580 -12.82 24.30 40.15
N VAL A 581 -12.08 23.35 39.56
CA VAL A 581 -12.51 22.58 38.38
C VAL A 581 -13.03 21.21 38.84
N GLU A 582 -14.32 20.93 38.57
CA GLU A 582 -14.97 19.66 38.94
C GLU A 582 -14.57 18.46 38.04
N LYS A 583 -13.88 18.70 36.92
CA LYS A 583 -13.60 17.69 35.89
C LYS A 583 -12.15 17.21 35.92
N ALA A 584 -11.98 15.91 35.70
CA ALA A 584 -10.66 15.28 35.57
C ALA A 584 -10.03 15.52 34.19
N VAL A 585 -8.70 15.57 34.12
CA VAL A 585 -7.95 15.88 32.88
C VAL A 585 -8.33 14.95 31.72
N PHE A 586 -8.40 13.64 31.98
CA PHE A 586 -8.78 12.59 31.01
C PHE A 586 -10.27 12.22 31.09
N ALA A 587 -11.15 13.14 31.49
CA ALA A 587 -12.59 12.94 31.34
C ALA A 587 -12.96 12.85 29.85
N ALA A 588 -13.95 12.01 29.51
CA ALA A 588 -14.37 11.78 28.12
C ALA A 588 -14.98 13.02 27.44
N ASP A 589 -15.41 14.00 28.23
CA ASP A 589 -15.94 15.30 27.81
C ASP A 589 -14.96 16.46 28.04
N SER A 590 -13.68 16.15 28.29
CA SER A 590 -12.60 17.14 28.44
C SER A 590 -12.23 17.74 27.08
N THR A 591 -12.40 19.06 26.96
CA THR A 591 -12.17 19.87 25.75
C THR A 591 -10.70 20.03 25.36
N LEU A 592 -9.77 19.56 26.19
CA LEU A 592 -8.33 19.60 25.92
C LEU A 592 -7.93 18.59 24.84
N GLU A 593 -7.00 18.99 23.98
CA GLU A 593 -6.34 18.07 23.05
C GLU A 593 -5.48 17.03 23.79
N HIS A 594 -5.18 15.90 23.14
CA HIS A 594 -4.43 14.82 23.79
C HIS A 594 -3.04 15.29 24.27
N TRP A 595 -2.35 16.13 23.50
CA TRP A 595 -1.04 16.66 23.86
C TRP A 595 -1.11 17.61 25.08
N GLU A 596 -2.17 18.42 25.19
CA GLU A 596 -2.42 19.29 26.34
C GLU A 596 -2.72 18.48 27.60
N LYS A 597 -3.55 17.43 27.48
CA LYS A 597 -3.82 16.47 28.56
C LYS A 597 -2.52 15.83 29.06
N MET A 598 -1.58 15.51 28.16
CA MET A 598 -0.29 14.92 28.50
C MET A 598 0.69 15.92 29.14
N GLU A 599 0.79 17.16 28.66
CA GLU A 599 1.56 18.22 29.33
C GLU A 599 1.01 18.54 30.71
N LEU A 600 -0.32 18.73 30.84
CA LEU A 600 -0.99 18.98 32.11
C LEU A 600 -0.81 17.79 33.08
N ALA A 601 -0.84 16.55 32.58
CA ALA A 601 -0.54 15.37 33.40
C ALA A 601 0.90 15.36 33.91
N LYS A 602 1.91 15.69 33.08
CA LYS A 602 3.30 15.85 33.52
C LYS A 602 3.44 16.96 34.56
N LEU A 603 2.72 18.07 34.41
CA LEU A 603 2.69 19.17 35.39
C LEU A 603 2.08 18.73 36.72
N ILE A 604 0.97 18.00 36.72
CA ILE A 604 0.35 17.45 37.94
C ILE A 604 1.25 16.41 38.64
N ILE A 605 1.92 15.54 37.87
CA ILE A 605 2.86 14.55 38.41
C ILE A 605 4.03 15.24 39.12
N LYS A 606 4.56 16.34 38.56
CA LYS A 606 5.62 17.16 39.17
C LYS A 606 5.23 17.84 40.50
N GLN A 607 3.93 17.88 40.87
CA GLN A 607 3.46 18.43 42.15
C GLN A 607 3.50 17.42 43.31
N GLU A 608 3.94 16.17 43.06
CA GLU A 608 4.18 15.12 44.08
C GLU A 608 3.01 14.86 45.07
N LEU A 609 1.77 15.09 44.63
CA LEU A 609 0.54 15.11 45.45
C LEU A 609 0.14 13.77 46.09
N GLY A 610 0.91 12.71 45.86
CA GLY A 610 0.60 11.33 46.24
C GLY A 610 -0.36 10.62 45.26
N GLN A 611 -0.18 9.30 45.13
CA GLN A 611 -0.81 8.48 44.09
C GLN A 611 -2.34 8.61 44.04
N GLU A 612 -3.04 8.58 45.18
CA GLU A 612 -4.50 8.67 45.22
C GLU A 612 -5.05 10.03 44.78
N ARG A 613 -4.35 11.13 45.10
CA ARG A 613 -4.75 12.49 44.69
C ARG A 613 -4.44 12.75 43.22
N THR A 614 -3.28 12.27 42.73
CA THR A 614 -2.92 12.33 41.31
C THR A 614 -3.90 11.55 40.43
N ILE A 615 -4.28 10.32 40.81
CA ILE A 615 -5.28 9.53 40.07
C ILE A 615 -6.65 10.24 40.04
N TRP A 616 -7.04 10.87 41.15
CA TRP A 616 -8.31 11.60 41.21
C TRP A 616 -8.32 12.85 40.31
N LEU A 617 -7.25 13.62 40.25
CA LEU A 617 -7.15 14.78 39.34
C LEU A 617 -7.10 14.38 37.86
N LEU A 618 -6.42 13.27 37.54
CA LEU A 618 -6.23 12.84 36.16
C LEU A 618 -7.45 12.07 35.59
N TRP A 619 -8.06 11.16 36.35
CA TRP A 619 -9.16 10.30 35.88
C TRP A 619 -10.45 10.37 36.72
N GLY A 620 -10.50 11.16 37.79
CA GLY A 620 -11.70 11.30 38.63
C GLY A 620 -12.01 10.10 39.54
N VAL A 621 -11.22 9.03 39.46
CA VAL A 621 -11.50 7.76 40.16
C VAL A 621 -10.90 7.75 41.57
N ARG A 622 -11.60 7.14 42.53
CA ARG A 622 -11.12 6.92 43.90
C ARG A 622 -10.92 5.43 44.19
N ARG A 623 -10.07 5.13 45.17
CA ARG A 623 -9.77 3.76 45.59
C ARG A 623 -10.95 3.15 46.35
N GLY A 624 -11.40 1.97 45.91
CA GLY A 624 -12.49 1.21 46.53
C GLY A 624 -13.88 1.52 45.96
N GLY A 625 -14.87 0.70 46.34
CA GLY A 625 -16.23 0.78 45.82
C GLY A 625 -16.41 0.13 44.44
N ARG A 626 -17.52 0.44 43.75
CA ARG A 626 -17.92 -0.22 42.48
C ARG A 626 -16.93 0.01 41.33
N ASN A 627 -16.14 1.08 41.37
CA ASN A 627 -15.23 1.49 40.29
C ASN A 627 -13.76 1.12 40.59
N HIS A 628 -13.50 0.16 41.49
CA HIS A 628 -12.13 -0.20 41.87
C HIS A 628 -11.28 -0.78 40.72
N ALA A 629 -11.92 -1.40 39.71
CA ALA A 629 -11.25 -1.83 38.48
C ALA A 629 -10.64 -0.64 37.73
N LEU A 630 -11.44 0.39 37.44
CA LEU A 630 -10.99 1.64 36.81
C LEU A 630 -9.88 2.34 37.61
N TYR A 631 -9.92 2.29 38.94
CA TYR A 631 -8.83 2.81 39.78
C TYR A 631 -7.51 2.04 39.60
N THR A 632 -7.60 0.72 39.39
CA THR A 632 -6.44 -0.16 39.18
C THR A 632 -5.82 0.09 37.80
N GLU A 633 -6.66 0.30 36.78
CA GLU A 633 -6.24 0.70 35.42
C GLU A 633 -5.61 2.09 35.41
N ALA A 634 -6.25 3.08 36.03
CA ALA A 634 -5.72 4.44 36.17
C ALA A 634 -4.39 4.47 36.94
N ARG A 635 -4.22 3.60 37.95
CA ARG A 635 -2.93 3.38 38.61
C ARG A 635 -1.87 2.86 37.64
N ALA A 636 -2.18 1.86 36.81
CA ALA A 636 -1.25 1.31 35.83
C ALA A 636 -0.89 2.33 34.73
N MET A 637 -1.82 3.20 34.35
CA MET A 637 -1.55 4.33 33.45
C MET A 637 -0.63 5.37 34.10
N LEU A 638 -0.88 5.75 35.36
CA LEU A 638 0.00 6.65 36.10
C LEU A 638 1.43 6.10 36.25
N GLU A 639 1.58 4.80 36.52
CA GLU A 639 2.90 4.15 36.61
C GLU A 639 3.63 4.12 35.24
N ARG A 640 2.92 4.12 34.10
CA ARG A 640 3.52 4.29 32.75
C ARG A 640 3.95 5.74 32.51
N LEU A 641 3.08 6.72 32.81
CA LEU A 641 3.40 8.15 32.68
C LEU A 641 4.61 8.58 33.51
N ILE A 642 4.75 8.06 34.74
CA ILE A 642 5.90 8.34 35.61
C ILE A 642 7.21 7.75 35.04
N LYS A 643 7.15 6.63 34.31
CA LYS A 643 8.31 6.01 33.67
C LYS A 643 8.73 6.68 32.36
N GLY A 644 7.93 7.59 31.82
CA GLY A 644 8.14 8.15 30.48
C GLY A 644 7.87 7.15 29.36
N GLU A 645 7.07 6.11 29.61
CA GLU A 645 6.53 5.27 28.54
C GLU A 645 5.35 6.02 27.90
N ASP A 646 5.56 6.55 26.69
CA ASP A 646 4.52 7.27 25.94
C ASP A 646 3.27 6.38 25.78
N SER A 647 2.15 6.82 26.37
CA SER A 647 0.95 6.02 26.55
C SER A 647 0.09 5.96 25.29
N ASN A 648 0.59 5.29 24.24
CA ASN A 648 -0.17 4.99 23.02
C ASN A 648 -1.08 3.75 23.14
N ASP A 649 -1.04 3.04 24.28
CA ASP A 649 -1.89 1.87 24.59
C ASP A 649 -2.89 2.19 25.71
N ALA A 650 -3.91 3.01 25.40
CA ALA A 650 -5.07 3.30 26.25
C ALA A 650 -6.34 3.47 25.41
#